data_AF-A0A178AD06-F1
#
_entry.id   AF-A0A178AD06-F1
#
_cell.length_a   1.000
_cell.length_b   1.000
_cell.length_c   1.000
_cell.angle_alpha   90.00
_cell.angle_beta   90.00
_cell.angle_gamma   90.00
#
_symmetry.space_group_name_H-M   'P 1'
#
loop_
_entity.id
_entity.type
_entity.pdbx_description
1 polymer ?
#
loop_
_entity_poly.entity_id
_entity_poly.type
_entity_poly.pdbx_seq_one_letter_code
_entity_poly.pdbx_strand_id
1 'polypeptide(L)'
;MTRNSPPWKTAKPYFRHDALAYKHLHRAGWTEDQFKDTFETIWNGNGALRNYYEAHRNQGALPGFPPLMLHLPQWPYQPADVRAAKRHRRLPPERDAAGAPIAAGGTGGQGPANQGGGGQGPAAPAPGPAAQIPPAQALPAQGPHAQVPPVQGPRGQAVVDPVSSGQAPADQHAAAQASPVQAPADQGAAAQDQATFTNPAVPAVNGTARPTNATSALLPPSTATVPYTFDWWPPQPWHKEPMNDPLLSVLMHDIGESKHHQNQFTNTNPYIRPEADENSWHGIRFLGAGSFGCAGLWVHVDEANNITDRMAVKEARPSNSEWRDPMHWRDRVPLEIRIHQRLDRNRPPGGGRGHDSLIEHRDYRLMMKQRRFRIYLKYYEGGDLDTACEDNFFLRSQDPHFHMYPGLNNFDLVQLPEDGTVPPILSEGFIWWIFRSLVNACQVLHSGQVLNVDGSKPDWQPITHLDIRPSNIFLQPRPHRDDGTQQFPHVVLSDYGMAIYPLFEGSPENPVEYLLKAYDARFAPEHRWIDDEAPAKLDDKTDVWQIAAVIFELMGNGHPETRDGPVVMNLDLNGQWAMSRILWPAFGQMNVPMAGTLNAWPVDRWPTIHLYPNDNLPELIRRCLNWDQNLRPSLVELENIIAGVFLAHPEWENDGVVIPANIGEDDDARINHPFNGRAQH
;
A
#
# COMPACT_ATOMS: atom_id res chain seq x y z
N MET A 1 -10.56 9.64 27.84
CA MET A 1 -9.95 8.36 28.26
C MET A 1 -10.40 7.29 27.29
N THR A 2 -9.50 6.72 26.50
CA THR A 2 -9.80 5.69 25.49
C THR A 2 -10.30 4.43 26.18
N ARG A 3 -11.40 3.82 25.69
CA ARG A 3 -12.02 2.63 26.29
C ARG A 3 -11.12 1.38 26.33
N ASN A 4 -9.95 1.41 25.67
CA ASN A 4 -9.07 0.25 25.45
C ASN A 4 -7.78 0.26 26.28
N SER A 5 -7.65 1.13 27.28
CA SER A 5 -6.48 1.15 28.16
C SER A 5 -6.92 1.35 29.61
N PRO A 6 -6.18 0.79 30.60
CA PRO A 6 -6.47 1.06 32.00
C PRO A 6 -6.35 2.58 32.28
N PRO A 7 -7.09 3.13 33.25
CA PRO A 7 -7.93 2.40 34.19
C PRO A 7 -9.32 2.03 33.64
N TRP A 8 -9.70 0.75 33.76
CA TRP A 8 -11.06 0.30 33.47
C TRP A 8 -11.92 0.27 34.73
N LYS A 9 -13.20 0.64 34.58
CA LYS A 9 -14.17 0.64 35.68
C LYS A 9 -14.58 -0.76 36.13
N THR A 10 -14.42 -1.75 35.28
CA THR A 10 -14.76 -3.16 35.56
C THR A 10 -13.50 -4.01 35.51
N ALA A 11 -13.50 -5.11 36.25
CA ALA A 11 -12.35 -6.02 36.37
C ALA A 11 -12.13 -6.90 35.12
N LYS A 12 -13.21 -7.19 34.38
CA LYS A 12 -13.20 -8.12 33.24
C LYS A 12 -12.24 -7.71 32.11
N PRO A 13 -12.13 -6.42 31.71
CA PRO A 13 -11.12 -5.97 30.76
C PRO A 13 -9.68 -6.28 31.19
N TYR A 14 -9.32 -6.05 32.47
CA TYR A 14 -7.97 -6.37 32.95
C TYR A 14 -7.62 -7.84 32.73
N PHE A 15 -8.52 -8.75 33.14
CA PHE A 15 -8.32 -10.18 32.90
C PHE A 15 -8.23 -10.51 31.40
N ARG A 16 -9.06 -9.89 30.55
CA ARG A 16 -9.04 -10.15 29.11
C ARG A 16 -7.68 -9.80 28.49
N HIS A 17 -7.10 -8.67 28.90
CA HIS A 17 -5.81 -8.22 28.39
C HIS A 17 -4.66 -9.12 28.86
N ASP A 18 -4.61 -9.50 30.15
CA ASP A 18 -3.60 -10.44 30.65
C ASP A 18 -3.75 -11.83 30.01
N ALA A 19 -4.98 -12.32 29.86
CA ALA A 19 -5.27 -13.60 29.23
C ALA A 19 -4.87 -13.62 27.75
N LEU A 20 -5.09 -12.52 27.01
CA LEU A 20 -4.63 -12.38 25.63
C LEU A 20 -3.10 -12.42 25.54
N ALA A 21 -2.40 -11.66 26.39
CA ALA A 21 -0.94 -11.68 26.43
C ALA A 21 -0.39 -13.09 26.71
N TYR A 22 -0.98 -13.82 27.66
CA TYR A 22 -0.61 -15.21 27.95
C TYR A 22 -0.93 -16.16 26.79
N LYS A 23 -2.09 -15.99 26.13
CA LYS A 23 -2.46 -16.77 24.94
C LYS A 23 -1.39 -16.62 23.85
N HIS A 24 -0.95 -15.41 23.54
CA HIS A 24 0.07 -15.18 22.51
C HIS A 24 1.39 -15.87 22.83
N LEU A 25 1.81 -15.89 24.10
CA LEU A 25 3.09 -16.50 24.51
C LEU A 25 3.05 -18.03 24.60
N HIS A 26 1.92 -18.61 25.00
CA HIS A 26 1.86 -20.02 25.40
C HIS A 26 0.83 -20.86 24.65
N ARG A 27 -0.07 -20.24 23.88
CA ARG A 27 -1.21 -20.85 23.20
C ARG A 27 -1.42 -20.25 21.81
N ALA A 28 -0.35 -20.00 21.06
CA ALA A 28 -0.40 -19.35 19.75
C ALA A 28 -1.37 -20.03 18.76
N GLY A 29 -1.48 -21.37 18.79
CA GLY A 29 -2.38 -22.14 17.94
C GLY A 29 -3.88 -22.11 18.32
N TRP A 30 -4.29 -21.34 19.34
CA TRP A 30 -5.71 -21.21 19.69
C TRP A 30 -6.43 -20.21 18.79
N THR A 31 -7.57 -20.61 18.23
CA THR A 31 -8.49 -19.72 17.52
C THR A 31 -9.10 -18.65 18.44
N GLU A 32 -9.70 -17.61 17.87
CA GLU A 32 -10.39 -16.58 18.66
C GLU A 32 -11.58 -17.12 19.45
N ASP A 33 -12.35 -18.05 18.88
CA ASP A 33 -13.49 -18.67 19.54
C ASP A 33 -13.05 -19.56 20.70
N GLN A 34 -11.99 -20.36 20.53
CA GLN A 34 -11.38 -21.15 21.61
C GLN A 34 -10.90 -20.26 22.76
N PHE A 35 -10.28 -19.12 22.43
CA PHE A 35 -9.88 -18.15 23.45
C PHE A 35 -11.10 -17.55 24.16
N LYS A 36 -12.11 -17.12 23.41
CA LYS A 36 -13.34 -16.52 23.94
C LYS A 36 -14.08 -17.47 24.87
N ASP A 37 -14.25 -18.73 24.49
CA ASP A 37 -14.91 -19.74 25.31
C ASP A 37 -14.10 -20.07 26.57
N THR A 38 -12.77 -20.18 26.44
CA THR A 38 -11.89 -20.40 27.60
C THR A 38 -11.93 -19.22 28.56
N PHE A 39 -11.80 -18.00 28.04
CA PHE A 39 -11.87 -16.76 28.80
C PHE A 39 -13.19 -16.63 29.56
N GLU A 40 -14.33 -16.87 28.90
CA GLU A 40 -15.65 -16.82 29.54
C GLU A 40 -15.82 -17.94 30.57
N THR A 41 -15.35 -19.15 30.29
CA THR A 41 -15.43 -20.27 31.24
C THR A 41 -14.67 -19.95 32.52
N ILE A 42 -13.42 -19.48 32.40
CA ILE A 42 -12.58 -19.11 33.54
C ILE A 42 -13.18 -17.93 34.30
N TRP A 43 -13.58 -16.86 33.60
CA TRP A 43 -14.15 -15.68 34.24
C TRP A 43 -15.40 -16.03 35.06
N ASN A 44 -16.27 -16.89 34.53
CA ASN A 44 -17.53 -17.26 35.19
C ASN A 44 -17.36 -18.35 36.27
N GLY A 45 -16.38 -19.24 36.12
CA GLY A 45 -16.15 -20.41 36.97
C GLY A 45 -15.12 -20.24 38.08
N ASN A 46 -14.16 -19.32 37.95
CA ASN A 46 -13.10 -19.09 38.95
C ASN A 46 -13.38 -17.82 39.78
N GLY A 47 -14.03 -17.99 40.93
CA GLY A 47 -14.36 -16.88 41.82
C GLY A 47 -13.13 -16.16 42.40
N ALA A 48 -12.06 -16.91 42.70
CA ALA A 48 -10.85 -16.35 43.31
C ALA A 48 -10.10 -15.43 42.32
N LEU A 49 -9.99 -15.85 41.05
CA LEU A 49 -9.43 -15.03 39.98
C LEU A 49 -10.23 -13.74 39.77
N ARG A 50 -11.56 -13.83 39.79
CA ARG A 50 -12.42 -12.65 39.64
C ARG A 50 -12.18 -11.65 40.78
N ASN A 51 -12.10 -12.13 42.02
CA ASN A 51 -11.82 -11.30 43.18
C ASN A 51 -10.46 -10.62 43.08
N TYR A 52 -9.44 -11.33 42.57
CA TYR A 52 -8.13 -10.74 42.29
C TYR A 52 -8.25 -9.55 41.34
N TYR A 53 -8.89 -9.70 40.18
CA TYR A 53 -9.04 -8.59 39.24
C TYR A 53 -9.97 -7.48 39.73
N GLU A 54 -10.98 -7.79 40.55
CA GLU A 54 -11.83 -6.77 41.20
C GLU A 54 -11.04 -5.90 42.17
N ALA A 55 -10.04 -6.46 42.86
CA ALA A 55 -9.13 -5.68 43.70
C ALA A 55 -8.19 -4.75 42.90
N HIS A 56 -8.01 -5.01 41.60
CA HIS A 56 -7.13 -4.25 40.71
C HIS A 56 -7.85 -3.34 39.71
N ARG A 57 -9.19 -3.26 39.76
CA ARG A 57 -9.94 -2.33 38.92
C ARG A 57 -9.58 -0.88 39.25
N ASN A 58 -9.70 0.01 38.28
CA ASN A 58 -9.27 1.41 38.34
C ASN A 58 -7.75 1.66 38.52
N GLN A 59 -6.91 0.62 38.50
CA GLN A 59 -5.46 0.81 38.47
C GLN A 59 -4.99 1.21 37.07
N GLY A 60 -3.95 2.05 36.98
CA GLY A 60 -3.40 2.53 35.70
C GLY A 60 -2.51 1.53 34.94
N ALA A 61 -2.27 0.36 35.52
CA ALA A 61 -1.43 -0.69 34.94
C ALA A 61 -2.17 -2.05 34.97
N LEU A 62 -1.73 -2.99 34.13
CA LEU A 62 -2.18 -4.37 34.18
C LEU A 62 -1.57 -5.07 35.40
N PRO A 63 -2.37 -5.81 36.20
CA PRO A 63 -1.86 -6.46 37.40
C PRO A 63 -1.08 -7.75 37.11
N GLY A 64 -1.23 -8.31 35.90
CA GLY A 64 -0.70 -9.62 35.54
C GLY A 64 -1.55 -10.77 36.10
N PHE A 65 -1.17 -12.01 35.77
CA PHE A 65 -1.81 -13.17 36.38
C PHE A 65 -1.48 -13.26 37.88
N PRO A 66 -2.45 -13.61 38.74
CA PRO A 66 -2.18 -13.82 40.15
C PRO A 66 -1.12 -14.91 40.35
N PRO A 67 -0.11 -14.68 41.23
CA PRO A 67 0.84 -15.71 41.60
C PRO A 67 0.11 -16.94 42.14
N LEU A 68 0.49 -18.14 41.68
CA LEU A 68 -0.06 -19.44 42.12
C LEU A 68 -1.50 -19.77 41.66
N MET A 69 -2.13 -18.96 40.80
CA MET A 69 -3.40 -19.35 40.18
C MET A 69 -3.23 -20.02 38.83
N LEU A 70 -4.19 -20.91 38.51
CA LEU A 70 -4.27 -21.62 37.24
C LEU A 70 -4.14 -20.63 36.06
N HIS A 71 -3.13 -20.85 35.22
CA HIS A 71 -3.01 -20.19 33.92
C HIS A 71 -4.11 -20.68 32.97
N LEU A 72 -4.13 -20.17 31.73
CA LEU A 72 -4.99 -20.77 30.70
C LEU A 72 -4.69 -22.28 30.59
N PRO A 73 -5.71 -23.15 30.53
CA PRO A 73 -5.52 -24.60 30.44
C PRO A 73 -4.71 -24.96 29.20
N GLN A 74 -4.14 -26.17 29.17
CA GLN A 74 -3.40 -26.64 28.00
C GLN A 74 -4.30 -26.72 26.75
N TRP A 75 -5.54 -27.18 26.95
CA TRP A 75 -6.56 -27.33 25.91
C TRP A 75 -7.75 -26.39 26.17
N PRO A 76 -8.30 -25.76 25.12
CA PRO A 76 -9.35 -24.76 25.30
C PRO A 76 -10.65 -25.38 25.79
N TYR A 77 -11.42 -24.61 26.56
CA TYR A 77 -12.79 -24.97 26.91
C TYR A 77 -13.72 -24.80 25.69
N GLN A 78 -14.86 -25.51 25.73
CA GLN A 78 -15.88 -25.50 24.67
C GLN A 78 -17.11 -24.66 25.09
N PRO A 79 -18.03 -24.33 24.17
CA PRO A 79 -19.25 -23.58 24.50
C PRO A 79 -20.11 -24.22 25.61
N ALA A 80 -20.06 -25.54 25.75
CA ALA A 80 -20.75 -26.27 26.82
C ALA A 80 -20.20 -25.94 28.21
N ASP A 81 -18.89 -25.70 28.33
CA ASP A 81 -18.21 -25.35 29.57
C ASP A 81 -18.56 -23.93 30.02
N VAL A 82 -18.69 -23.00 29.06
CA VAL A 82 -19.16 -21.64 29.35
C VAL A 82 -20.55 -21.70 30.00
N ARG A 83 -21.45 -22.54 29.48
CA ARG A 83 -22.79 -22.73 30.04
C ARG A 83 -22.72 -23.36 31.44
N ALA A 84 -21.89 -24.39 31.63
CA ALA A 84 -21.69 -25.05 32.91
C ALA A 84 -21.11 -24.08 33.97
N ALA A 85 -20.06 -23.33 33.62
CA ALA A 85 -19.43 -22.35 34.50
C ALA A 85 -20.38 -21.22 34.89
N LYS A 86 -21.18 -20.70 33.95
CA LYS A 86 -22.21 -19.69 34.24
C LYS A 86 -23.28 -20.23 35.19
N ARG A 87 -23.73 -21.47 34.99
CA ARG A 87 -24.78 -22.12 35.79
C ARG A 87 -24.31 -22.48 37.19
N HIS A 88 -23.13 -23.09 37.30
CA HIS A 88 -22.65 -23.69 38.54
C HIS A 88 -21.66 -22.81 39.31
N ARG A 89 -21.19 -21.70 38.70
CA ARG A 89 -20.18 -20.79 39.29
C ARG A 89 -18.92 -21.52 39.77
N ARG A 90 -18.53 -22.57 39.05
CA ARG A 90 -17.33 -23.39 39.27
C ARG A 90 -16.69 -23.71 37.93
N LEU A 91 -15.36 -23.87 37.93
CA LEU A 91 -14.63 -24.32 36.76
C LEU A 91 -15.01 -25.78 36.44
N PRO A 92 -15.36 -26.09 35.18
CA PRO A 92 -15.44 -27.47 34.70
C PRO A 92 -14.06 -28.15 34.75
N PRO A 93 -14.00 -29.50 34.78
CA PRO A 93 -12.74 -30.22 34.64
C PRO A 93 -11.98 -29.81 33.37
N GLU A 94 -10.65 -29.84 33.41
CA GLU A 94 -9.82 -29.59 32.23
C GLU A 94 -10.12 -30.61 31.12
N ARG A 95 -9.77 -30.28 29.89
CA ARG A 95 -9.95 -31.17 28.73
C ARG A 95 -8.63 -31.74 28.26
N ASP A 96 -8.68 -32.92 27.65
CA ASP A 96 -7.57 -33.47 26.89
C ASP A 96 -7.55 -32.93 25.43
N ALA A 97 -6.60 -33.42 24.63
CA ALA A 97 -6.45 -33.04 23.23
C ALA A 97 -7.66 -33.41 22.35
N ALA A 98 -8.41 -34.45 22.72
CA ALA A 98 -9.65 -34.85 22.03
C ALA A 98 -10.85 -34.01 22.47
N GLY A 99 -10.65 -33.10 23.43
CA GLY A 99 -11.70 -32.30 24.00
C GLY A 99 -12.58 -33.09 24.97
N ALA A 100 -12.15 -34.22 25.55
CA ALA A 100 -12.88 -34.93 26.59
C ALA A 100 -12.52 -34.37 27.98
N PRO A 101 -13.46 -34.27 28.94
CA PRO A 101 -13.14 -33.87 30.31
C PRO A 101 -12.18 -34.88 30.96
N ILE A 102 -11.05 -34.39 31.44
CA ILE A 102 -10.10 -35.15 32.26
C ILE A 102 -10.78 -35.37 33.60
N ALA A 103 -11.14 -36.61 33.89
CA ALA A 103 -11.68 -36.97 35.20
C ALA A 103 -10.71 -36.49 36.27
N ALA A 104 -11.22 -35.77 37.29
CA ALA A 104 -10.42 -35.36 38.43
C ALA A 104 -9.91 -36.63 39.14
N GLY A 105 -8.72 -37.08 38.75
CA GLY A 105 -8.07 -38.25 39.31
C GLY A 105 -7.88 -38.00 40.80
N GLY A 106 -8.56 -38.80 41.62
CA GLY A 106 -8.39 -38.78 43.06
C GLY A 106 -6.98 -39.25 43.43
N THR A 107 -6.01 -38.34 43.45
CA THR A 107 -4.76 -38.52 44.17
C THR A 107 -4.81 -37.69 45.44
N GLY A 108 -5.53 -38.24 46.44
CA GLY A 108 -5.28 -37.93 47.84
C GLY A 108 -3.89 -38.47 48.23
N GLY A 109 -3.14 -37.65 48.95
CA GLY A 109 -1.72 -37.88 49.20
C GLY A 109 -1.37 -39.11 50.03
N GLN A 110 -0.18 -39.64 49.76
CA GLN A 110 0.73 -40.27 50.71
C GLN A 110 2.14 -40.24 50.07
N GLY A 111 3.10 -39.54 50.70
CA GLY A 111 4.47 -40.06 50.69
C GLY A 111 4.51 -41.33 51.56
N PRO A 112 5.55 -42.21 51.53
CA PRO A 112 6.97 -41.89 51.32
C PRO A 112 7.74 -42.97 50.51
N ALA A 113 9.08 -42.85 50.55
CA ALA A 113 10.07 -43.95 50.55
C ALA A 113 10.34 -44.78 49.27
N ASN A 114 11.53 -44.51 48.72
CA ASN A 114 12.58 -45.47 48.38
C ASN A 114 12.19 -46.97 48.35
N GLN A 115 12.13 -47.56 47.15
CA GLN A 115 12.56 -48.93 46.89
C GLN A 115 12.79 -49.13 45.38
N GLY A 116 13.95 -49.72 45.05
CA GLY A 116 14.35 -50.03 43.69
C GLY A 116 13.59 -51.22 43.09
N GLY A 117 13.60 -51.28 41.77
CA GLY A 117 13.08 -52.41 41.01
C GLY A 117 13.35 -52.18 39.54
N GLY A 118 14.39 -52.83 39.01
CA GLY A 118 14.71 -52.83 37.60
C GLY A 118 13.63 -53.53 36.77
N GLY A 119 13.35 -52.97 35.60
CA GLY A 119 12.48 -53.57 34.59
C GLY A 119 12.94 -53.08 33.22
N GLN A 120 13.46 -54.01 32.42
CA GLN A 120 13.97 -53.81 31.07
C GLN A 120 12.88 -53.27 30.15
N GLY A 121 13.17 -52.16 29.46
CA GLY A 121 12.35 -51.68 28.34
C GLY A 121 12.67 -52.44 27.04
N PRO A 122 11.68 -52.75 26.18
CA PRO A 122 11.92 -53.39 24.89
C PRO A 122 12.52 -52.40 23.89
N ALA A 123 13.37 -52.94 23.03
CA ALA A 123 14.18 -52.24 22.03
C ALA A 123 13.35 -51.51 20.96
N ALA A 124 13.88 -50.36 20.52
CA ALA A 124 13.41 -49.63 19.35
C ALA A 124 13.67 -50.42 18.05
N PRO A 125 12.76 -50.39 17.07
CA PRO A 125 13.01 -50.99 15.76
C PRO A 125 13.96 -50.12 14.93
N ALA A 126 14.85 -50.79 14.19
CA ALA A 126 15.83 -50.19 13.29
C ALA A 126 15.17 -49.49 12.08
N PRO A 127 15.79 -48.43 11.53
CA PRO A 127 15.29 -47.76 10.33
C PRO A 127 15.49 -48.64 9.09
N GLY A 128 14.45 -48.75 8.27
CA GLY A 128 14.47 -49.45 6.99
C GLY A 128 15.31 -48.73 5.92
N PRO A 129 15.73 -49.45 4.87
CA PRO A 129 16.70 -48.96 3.89
C PRO A 129 16.10 -47.92 2.93
N ALA A 130 16.96 -46.96 2.55
CA ALA A 130 16.67 -45.88 1.63
C ALA A 130 16.24 -46.39 0.24
N ALA A 131 15.16 -45.81 -0.30
CA ALA A 131 14.68 -46.06 -1.66
C ALA A 131 15.64 -45.45 -2.69
N GLN A 132 15.99 -46.25 -3.71
CA GLN A 132 16.83 -45.86 -4.84
C GLN A 132 16.04 -44.99 -5.82
N ILE A 133 16.64 -43.86 -6.23
CA ILE A 133 16.13 -42.94 -7.25
C ILE A 133 16.45 -43.53 -8.64
N PRO A 134 15.48 -43.65 -9.57
CA PRO A 134 15.74 -44.07 -10.94
C PRO A 134 16.44 -42.96 -11.75
N PRO A 135 17.31 -43.30 -12.71
CA PRO A 135 18.00 -42.31 -13.54
C PRO A 135 17.05 -41.62 -14.53
N ALA A 136 17.30 -40.33 -14.75
CA ALA A 136 16.59 -39.46 -15.68
C ALA A 136 16.65 -39.98 -17.12
N GLN A 137 15.49 -40.04 -17.78
CA GLN A 137 15.38 -40.30 -19.22
C GLN A 137 15.68 -39.04 -20.02
N ALA A 138 16.50 -39.18 -21.06
CA ALA A 138 16.88 -38.12 -21.98
C ALA A 138 15.72 -37.76 -22.92
N LEU A 139 15.52 -36.46 -23.15
CA LEU A 139 14.60 -35.91 -24.14
C LEU A 139 15.16 -36.08 -25.57
N PRO A 140 14.32 -36.41 -26.57
CA PRO A 140 14.75 -36.51 -27.96
C PRO A 140 14.92 -35.14 -28.62
N ALA A 141 15.94 -35.06 -29.48
CA ALA A 141 16.29 -33.90 -30.29
C ALA A 141 15.17 -33.47 -31.24
N GLN A 142 14.88 -32.17 -31.29
CA GLN A 142 14.02 -31.56 -32.31
C GLN A 142 14.85 -31.24 -33.57
N GLY A 143 14.35 -31.69 -34.72
CA GLY A 143 14.88 -31.42 -36.05
C GLY A 143 14.49 -30.03 -36.60
N PRO A 144 15.00 -29.68 -37.80
CA PRO A 144 15.17 -28.28 -38.21
C PRO A 144 13.95 -27.65 -38.88
N HIS A 145 13.92 -26.32 -38.78
CA HIS A 145 13.02 -25.35 -39.39
C HIS A 145 12.63 -25.62 -40.85
N ALA A 146 11.32 -25.51 -41.15
CA ALA A 146 10.79 -25.36 -42.49
C ALA A 146 10.29 -23.92 -42.73
N GLN A 147 10.56 -23.44 -43.94
CA GLN A 147 10.49 -22.07 -44.43
C GLN A 147 9.05 -21.57 -44.67
N VAL A 148 8.82 -20.27 -44.45
CA VAL A 148 7.60 -19.53 -44.80
C VAL A 148 7.74 -18.93 -46.21
N PRO A 149 6.74 -19.03 -47.11
CA PRO A 149 6.77 -18.40 -48.43
C PRO A 149 6.28 -16.93 -48.41
N PRO A 150 6.69 -16.08 -49.36
CA PRO A 150 6.40 -14.65 -49.36
C PRO A 150 5.00 -14.33 -49.92
N VAL A 151 4.29 -13.40 -49.27
CA VAL A 151 3.03 -12.83 -49.71
C VAL A 151 3.30 -11.65 -50.65
N GLN A 152 2.67 -11.68 -51.83
CA GLN A 152 2.68 -10.62 -52.83
C GLN A 152 1.69 -9.51 -52.45
N GLY A 153 2.14 -8.24 -52.45
CA GLY A 153 1.27 -7.07 -52.32
C GLY A 153 0.75 -6.57 -53.67
N PRO A 154 -0.42 -5.92 -53.74
CA PRO A 154 -0.89 -5.30 -54.97
C PRO A 154 -0.40 -3.85 -55.10
N ARG A 155 0.09 -3.55 -56.30
CA ARG A 155 0.29 -2.20 -56.85
C ARG A 155 -1.01 -1.69 -57.48
N GLY A 156 -1.22 -0.37 -57.41
CA GLY A 156 -2.13 0.39 -58.30
C GLY A 156 -2.21 1.85 -57.84
N GLN A 157 -1.30 2.70 -58.27
CA GLN A 157 -1.39 3.62 -59.42
C GLN A 157 -2.24 4.89 -59.19
N ALA A 158 -1.53 6.01 -59.31
CA ALA A 158 -1.98 7.39 -59.26
C ALA A 158 -2.70 7.82 -60.54
N VAL A 159 -3.57 8.84 -60.41
CA VAL A 159 -3.97 9.74 -61.49
C VAL A 159 -3.89 11.17 -60.95
N VAL A 160 -3.28 12.02 -61.78
CA VAL A 160 -2.96 13.44 -61.58
C VAL A 160 -4.01 14.26 -62.33
N ASP A 161 -4.43 15.42 -61.81
CA ASP A 161 -4.33 16.74 -62.50
C ASP A 161 -5.12 17.88 -61.80
N PRO A 162 -4.77 19.16 -62.08
CA PRO A 162 -4.75 20.26 -61.10
C PRO A 162 -5.71 21.42 -61.46
N VAL A 163 -5.50 22.59 -60.82
CA VAL A 163 -5.93 24.00 -61.11
C VAL A 163 -6.55 24.60 -59.82
N SER A 164 -6.33 25.84 -59.35
CA SER A 164 -5.42 26.97 -59.60
C SER A 164 -5.72 28.06 -58.54
N SER A 165 -4.68 28.79 -58.11
CA SER A 165 -4.64 30.23 -57.74
C SER A 165 -5.60 30.84 -56.70
N GLY A 166 -5.01 31.45 -55.66
CA GLY A 166 -5.59 32.54 -54.87
C GLY A 166 -4.50 33.27 -54.06
N GLN A 167 -4.37 34.59 -54.25
CA GLN A 167 -3.27 35.44 -53.78
C GLN A 167 -3.38 35.86 -52.29
N ALA A 168 -2.23 36.31 -51.79
CA ALA A 168 -1.93 36.97 -50.51
C ALA A 168 -2.82 38.20 -50.16
N PRO A 169 -2.72 38.78 -48.94
CA PRO A 169 -1.62 39.71 -48.67
C PRO A 169 -0.96 39.58 -47.28
N ALA A 170 0.19 40.25 -47.20
CA ALA A 170 1.10 40.38 -46.08
C ALA A 170 0.51 41.19 -44.91
N ASP A 171 1.05 40.95 -43.71
CA ASP A 171 1.25 42.02 -42.74
C ASP A 171 2.55 41.82 -41.95
N GLN A 172 3.28 42.93 -41.84
CA GLN A 172 4.56 43.12 -41.16
C GLN A 172 4.29 43.50 -39.71
N HIS A 173 5.06 43.02 -38.73
CA HIS A 173 5.44 43.86 -37.59
C HIS A 173 6.69 43.32 -36.83
N ALA A 174 7.72 44.16 -36.86
CA ALA A 174 8.72 44.48 -35.83
C ALA A 174 9.43 43.35 -35.04
N ALA A 175 10.69 43.13 -35.43
CA ALA A 175 11.72 42.50 -34.61
C ALA A 175 12.29 43.50 -33.58
N ALA A 176 12.34 43.10 -32.31
CA ALA A 176 13.17 43.73 -31.27
C ALA A 176 14.34 42.79 -30.93
N GLN A 177 15.54 43.33 -31.06
CA GLN A 177 16.82 42.65 -30.86
C GLN A 177 17.12 42.46 -29.37
N ALA A 178 17.63 41.29 -28.99
CA ALA A 178 18.32 41.08 -27.72
C ALA A 178 19.67 40.40 -27.99
N SER A 179 20.74 41.06 -27.54
CA SER A 179 22.14 40.63 -27.63
C SER A 179 22.43 39.39 -26.78
N PRO A 180 23.37 38.51 -27.19
CA PRO A 180 23.85 37.41 -26.37
C PRO A 180 25.00 37.83 -25.44
N VAL A 181 24.92 37.41 -24.18
CA VAL A 181 26.03 37.52 -23.22
C VAL A 181 26.95 36.32 -23.38
N GLN A 182 28.25 36.62 -23.52
CA GLN A 182 29.37 35.71 -23.67
C GLN A 182 29.60 34.86 -22.41
N ALA A 183 29.83 33.56 -22.60
CA ALA A 183 30.52 32.71 -21.64
C ALA A 183 32.00 32.59 -22.06
N PRO A 184 32.97 32.67 -21.13
CA PRO A 184 34.37 32.49 -21.48
C PRO A 184 34.72 31.00 -21.62
N ALA A 185 35.48 30.73 -22.68
CA ALA A 185 36.21 29.50 -22.89
C ALA A 185 37.38 29.39 -21.91
N ASP A 186 37.70 28.17 -21.49
CA ASP A 186 39.07 27.83 -21.12
C ASP A 186 39.45 26.45 -21.70
N GLN A 187 40.58 26.45 -22.38
CA GLN A 187 41.21 25.31 -23.04
C GLN A 187 42.19 24.67 -22.07
N GLY A 188 42.30 23.34 -22.07
CA GLY A 188 43.26 22.63 -21.25
C GLY A 188 43.50 21.19 -21.72
N ALA A 189 44.40 21.07 -22.68
CA ALA A 189 45.05 19.92 -23.29
C ALA A 189 45.10 18.55 -22.55
N ALA A 190 45.11 17.52 -23.39
CA ALA A 190 45.32 16.11 -23.15
C ALA A 190 46.66 15.75 -22.48
N ALA A 191 46.64 14.67 -21.68
CA ALA A 191 47.74 13.71 -21.58
C ALA A 191 47.19 12.33 -21.21
N GLN A 192 47.55 11.34 -22.01
CA GLN A 192 47.36 9.92 -21.75
C GLN A 192 48.34 9.49 -20.66
N ASP A 193 47.89 8.66 -19.70
CA ASP A 193 48.80 7.72 -19.05
C ASP A 193 48.06 6.46 -18.59
N GLN A 194 48.61 5.32 -19.02
CA GLN A 194 48.23 3.98 -18.58
C GLN A 194 48.87 3.72 -17.22
N ALA A 195 48.08 3.29 -16.23
CA ALA A 195 48.62 2.67 -15.03
C ALA A 195 47.70 1.55 -14.52
N THR A 196 48.29 0.36 -14.48
CA THR A 196 47.81 -0.91 -13.95
C THR A 196 47.40 -0.82 -12.49
N PHE A 197 46.20 -1.33 -12.15
CA PHE A 197 45.78 -1.57 -10.77
C PHE A 197 46.22 -2.97 -10.31
N THR A 198 47.11 -3.00 -9.32
CA THR A 198 47.44 -4.20 -8.53
C THR A 198 46.72 -4.13 -7.18
N ASN A 199 46.03 -5.22 -6.82
CA ASN A 199 45.41 -5.47 -5.51
C ASN A 199 46.42 -5.37 -4.34
N PRO A 200 46.07 -4.74 -3.21
CA PRO A 200 46.75 -5.01 -1.96
C PRO A 200 46.03 -6.09 -1.13
N ALA A 201 46.87 -7.00 -0.63
CA ALA A 201 46.54 -8.18 0.14
C ALA A 201 46.06 -7.87 1.58
N VAL A 202 45.23 -8.78 2.08
CA VAL A 202 44.79 -8.93 3.47
C VAL A 202 45.95 -9.45 4.33
N PRO A 203 46.25 -8.87 5.51
CA PRO A 203 47.10 -9.54 6.49
C PRO A 203 46.26 -10.38 7.46
N ALA A 204 46.60 -11.67 7.52
CA ALA A 204 46.17 -12.61 8.54
C ALA A 204 46.80 -12.28 9.91
N VAL A 205 46.05 -12.41 10.99
CA VAL A 205 46.59 -12.44 12.36
C VAL A 205 46.06 -13.68 13.08
N ASN A 206 46.98 -14.61 13.32
CA ASN A 206 46.83 -15.74 14.24
C ASN A 206 46.94 -15.27 15.70
N GLY A 207 46.14 -15.87 16.56
CA GLY A 207 45.94 -15.44 17.95
C GLY A 207 47.03 -15.82 18.95
N THR A 208 46.80 -15.44 20.21
CA THR A 208 47.09 -16.21 21.43
C THR A 208 46.60 -15.45 22.68
N ALA A 209 46.36 -16.25 23.73
CA ALA A 209 46.29 -15.91 25.15
C ALA A 209 44.95 -15.43 25.76
N ARG A 210 44.42 -16.35 26.57
CA ARG A 210 43.30 -16.25 27.51
C ARG A 210 43.79 -15.65 28.84
N PRO A 211 43.12 -14.65 29.42
CA PRO A 211 43.24 -14.34 30.84
C PRO A 211 42.02 -14.84 31.63
N THR A 212 42.34 -15.35 32.81
CA THR A 212 41.49 -15.91 33.83
C THR A 212 40.74 -14.86 34.65
N ASN A 213 39.54 -15.23 35.10
CA ASN A 213 38.83 -14.81 36.33
C ASN A 213 39.02 -13.38 36.83
N ALA A 214 38.03 -12.53 36.58
CA ALA A 214 37.76 -11.34 37.39
C ALA A 214 36.31 -11.40 37.90
N THR A 215 36.20 -11.24 39.21
CA THR A 215 35.04 -11.35 40.08
C THR A 215 33.92 -10.37 39.69
N SER A 216 32.69 -10.87 39.55
CA SER A 216 31.48 -10.06 39.38
C SER A 216 31.30 -9.08 40.53
N ALA A 217 31.53 -7.79 40.27
CA ALA A 217 30.99 -6.73 41.10
C ALA A 217 29.52 -6.50 40.68
N LEU A 218 28.60 -6.72 41.63
CA LEU A 218 27.19 -6.40 41.50
C LEU A 218 27.04 -4.90 41.20
N LEU A 219 26.65 -4.57 39.97
CA LEU A 219 26.16 -3.24 39.64
C LEU A 219 24.89 -2.97 40.47
N PRO A 220 24.71 -1.76 41.03
CA PRO A 220 23.50 -1.41 41.74
C PRO A 220 22.29 -1.55 40.80
N PRO A 221 21.10 -1.92 41.33
CA PRO A 221 19.92 -2.07 40.51
C PRO A 221 19.64 -0.73 39.80
N SER A 222 19.79 -0.75 38.48
CA SER A 222 19.40 0.36 37.62
C SER A 222 17.91 0.60 37.81
N THR A 223 17.57 1.67 38.53
CA THR A 223 16.23 2.26 38.55
C THR A 223 15.97 3.08 37.30
N ALA A 224 16.53 2.67 36.14
CA ALA A 224 16.11 3.17 34.85
C ALA A 224 14.69 2.64 34.58
N THR A 225 13.69 3.32 35.13
CA THR A 225 12.47 3.56 34.37
C THR A 225 12.93 4.01 33.00
N VAL A 226 12.81 3.16 31.98
CA VAL A 226 13.03 3.57 30.58
C VAL A 226 12.09 4.76 30.39
N PRO A 227 12.58 6.00 30.34
CA PRO A 227 11.70 7.08 29.97
C PRO A 227 11.43 6.79 28.50
N TYR A 228 10.15 6.62 28.13
CA TYR A 228 9.77 6.85 26.74
C TYR A 228 10.09 8.33 26.48
N THR A 229 11.35 8.63 26.17
CA THR A 229 11.76 9.98 25.86
C THR A 229 11.17 10.25 24.49
N PHE A 230 10.23 11.19 24.41
CA PHE A 230 9.64 11.63 23.15
C PHE A 230 10.68 12.43 22.31
N ASP A 231 11.93 11.97 22.25
CA ASP A 231 13.06 12.64 21.61
C ASP A 231 12.93 12.67 20.08
N TRP A 232 12.05 11.82 19.55
CA TRP A 232 11.61 11.79 18.16
C TRP A 232 10.47 12.76 17.86
N TRP A 233 9.94 13.50 18.84
CA TRP A 233 9.04 14.63 18.58
C TRP A 233 9.84 15.91 18.35
N PRO A 234 9.26 16.90 17.64
CA PRO A 234 9.93 18.19 17.46
C PRO A 234 10.05 18.91 18.81
N PRO A 235 11.17 19.62 19.06
CA PRO A 235 11.32 20.42 20.25
C PRO A 235 10.33 21.60 20.25
N GLN A 236 10.05 22.14 21.43
CA GLN A 236 9.26 23.37 21.57
C GLN A 236 10.07 24.61 21.15
N PRO A 237 9.39 25.71 20.73
CA PRO A 237 7.94 25.87 20.65
C PRO A 237 7.32 25.20 19.43
N TRP A 238 6.17 24.55 19.63
CA TRP A 238 5.38 23.98 18.54
C TRP A 238 4.59 25.06 17.80
N HIS A 239 4.03 24.69 16.66
CA HIS A 239 3.16 25.56 15.89
C HIS A 239 1.94 25.99 16.74
N LYS A 240 1.44 27.21 16.52
CA LYS A 240 0.21 27.68 17.17
C LYS A 240 -0.97 26.80 16.72
N GLU A 241 -1.80 26.36 17.65
CA GLU A 241 -2.90 25.45 17.34
C GLU A 241 -4.24 26.20 17.43
N PRO A 242 -5.21 25.92 16.54
CA PRO A 242 -6.51 26.55 16.60
C PRO A 242 -7.26 26.10 17.86
N MET A 243 -7.56 27.03 18.77
CA MET A 243 -8.13 26.71 20.09
C MET A 243 -9.57 26.16 20.02
N ASN A 244 -10.32 26.51 18.97
CA ASN A 244 -11.75 26.26 18.85
C ASN A 244 -12.11 25.55 17.53
N ASP A 245 -11.38 24.50 17.16
CA ASP A 245 -11.73 23.71 15.98
C ASP A 245 -12.88 22.73 16.32
N PRO A 246 -14.09 22.93 15.77
CA PRO A 246 -15.27 22.11 16.08
C PRO A 246 -15.11 20.66 15.63
N LEU A 247 -14.21 20.38 14.69
CA LEU A 247 -14.02 19.05 14.15
C LEU A 247 -13.12 18.17 15.01
N LEU A 248 -12.42 18.69 16.03
CA LEU A 248 -11.47 17.91 16.82
C LEU A 248 -12.07 16.66 17.49
N SER A 249 -13.36 16.70 17.82
CA SER A 249 -14.08 15.56 18.41
C SER A 249 -14.81 14.69 17.40
N VAL A 250 -14.85 15.09 16.12
CA VAL A 250 -15.57 14.39 15.05
C VAL A 250 -14.65 13.31 14.47
N LEU A 251 -15.18 12.10 14.27
CA LEU A 251 -14.43 11.00 13.65
C LEU A 251 -14.23 11.28 12.16
N MET A 252 -13.13 10.77 11.59
CA MET A 252 -12.81 11.01 10.18
C MET A 252 -13.88 10.47 9.23
N HIS A 253 -14.44 9.30 9.59
CA HIS A 253 -15.60 8.71 8.92
C HIS A 253 -16.79 9.68 8.86
N ASP A 254 -17.15 10.29 9.99
CA ASP A 254 -18.28 11.22 10.07
C ASP A 254 -18.03 12.53 9.32
N ILE A 255 -16.76 12.93 9.14
CA ILE A 255 -16.39 14.05 8.27
C ILE A 255 -16.65 13.66 6.81
N GLY A 256 -16.28 12.44 6.41
CA GLY A 256 -16.51 11.92 5.07
C GLY A 256 -17.98 11.84 4.66
N GLU A 257 -18.88 11.49 5.59
CA GLU A 257 -20.30 11.27 5.27
C GLU A 257 -21.19 12.51 5.45
N SER A 258 -20.83 13.42 6.34
CA SER A 258 -21.69 14.55 6.71
C SER A 258 -21.34 15.83 5.96
N LYS A 259 -22.25 16.29 5.08
CA LYS A 259 -22.12 17.61 4.42
C LYS A 259 -21.92 18.76 5.42
N HIS A 260 -22.50 18.66 6.61
CA HIS A 260 -22.27 19.65 7.67
C HIS A 260 -20.81 19.67 8.13
N HIS A 261 -20.22 18.51 8.41
CA HIS A 261 -18.82 18.41 8.83
C HIS A 261 -17.85 18.73 7.69
N GLN A 262 -18.16 18.34 6.45
CA GLN A 262 -17.41 18.74 5.26
C GLN A 262 -17.35 20.27 5.13
N ASN A 263 -18.48 20.95 5.29
CA ASN A 263 -18.54 22.40 5.27
C ASN A 263 -17.75 23.03 6.44
N GLN A 264 -17.84 22.45 7.65
CA GLN A 264 -17.02 22.90 8.77
C GLN A 264 -15.52 22.77 8.48
N PHE A 265 -15.11 21.72 7.77
CA PHE A 265 -13.70 21.50 7.41
C PHE A 265 -13.20 22.57 6.44
N THR A 266 -13.95 22.81 5.35
CA THR A 266 -13.59 23.84 4.37
C THR A 266 -13.71 25.26 4.91
N ASN A 267 -14.51 25.48 5.96
CA ASN A 267 -14.62 26.77 6.64
C ASN A 267 -13.45 27.06 7.62
N THR A 268 -12.54 26.10 7.83
CA THR A 268 -11.32 26.37 8.60
C THR A 268 -10.32 27.14 7.76
N ASN A 269 -9.55 28.04 8.41
CA ASN A 269 -8.33 28.57 7.79
C ASN A 269 -7.44 27.40 7.38
N PRO A 270 -6.68 27.51 6.29
CA PRO A 270 -5.75 26.46 5.90
C PRO A 270 -4.64 26.26 6.96
N TYR A 271 -4.27 27.31 7.69
CA TYR A 271 -3.14 27.38 8.65
C TYR A 271 -1.74 27.36 7.98
N ILE A 272 -1.63 27.98 6.79
CA ILE A 272 -0.40 28.09 6.00
C ILE A 272 0.57 29.13 6.61
N ARG A 273 1.86 29.06 6.25
CA ARG A 273 2.87 30.04 6.65
C ARG A 273 3.33 30.89 5.46
N PRO A 274 3.59 32.20 5.67
CA PRO A 274 3.35 32.97 6.91
C PRO A 274 1.86 33.17 7.22
N GLU A 275 1.50 33.36 8.51
CA GLU A 275 0.08 33.50 8.93
C GLU A 275 -0.64 34.69 8.27
N ALA A 276 0.11 35.69 7.80
CA ALA A 276 -0.43 36.88 7.12
C ALA A 276 -1.17 36.53 5.81
N ASP A 277 -0.77 35.45 5.16
CA ASP A 277 -1.30 35.05 3.86
C ASP A 277 -2.57 34.18 4.01
N GLU A 278 -2.99 33.83 5.24
CA GLU A 278 -4.15 32.93 5.45
C GLU A 278 -5.49 33.55 5.03
N ASN A 279 -5.64 34.88 5.09
CA ASN A 279 -6.93 35.55 4.87
C ASN A 279 -7.38 35.55 3.41
N SER A 280 -6.46 35.38 2.46
CA SER A 280 -6.74 35.29 1.04
C SER A 280 -7.02 33.86 0.56
N TRP A 281 -6.90 32.86 1.44
CA TRP A 281 -7.22 31.48 1.13
C TRP A 281 -8.63 31.10 1.61
N HIS A 282 -9.43 30.57 0.71
CA HIS A 282 -10.80 30.15 0.96
C HIS A 282 -10.95 28.65 0.68
N GLY A 283 -11.45 27.88 1.65
CA GLY A 283 -11.83 26.50 1.41
C GLY A 283 -13.16 26.43 0.67
N ILE A 284 -13.16 25.83 -0.52
CA ILE A 284 -14.31 25.88 -1.43
C ILE A 284 -15.00 24.53 -1.61
N ARG A 285 -14.26 23.43 -1.46
CA ARG A 285 -14.78 22.09 -1.73
C ARG A 285 -14.11 21.04 -0.87
N PHE A 286 -14.91 20.11 -0.37
CA PHE A 286 -14.41 18.88 0.23
C PHE A 286 -14.10 17.88 -0.89
N LEU A 287 -12.88 17.34 -0.91
CA LEU A 287 -12.41 16.45 -1.98
C LEU A 287 -12.63 14.98 -1.64
N GLY A 288 -12.48 14.59 -0.37
CA GLY A 288 -12.68 13.20 0.04
C GLY A 288 -12.20 12.91 1.46
N ALA A 289 -12.57 11.73 1.96
CA ALA A 289 -12.03 11.17 3.20
C ALA A 289 -11.67 9.70 3.01
N GLY A 290 -10.62 9.28 3.71
CA GLY A 290 -10.20 7.91 3.83
C GLY A 290 -10.01 7.52 5.30
N SER A 291 -9.45 6.33 5.52
CA SER A 291 -9.25 5.77 6.87
C SER A 291 -8.33 6.63 7.75
N PHE A 292 -7.38 7.35 7.15
CA PHE A 292 -6.33 8.09 7.85
C PHE A 292 -6.52 9.61 7.88
N GLY A 293 -7.44 10.14 7.08
CA GLY A 293 -7.56 11.58 6.89
C GLY A 293 -8.68 12.03 5.96
N CYS A 294 -8.73 13.32 5.71
CA CYS A 294 -9.59 13.95 4.72
C CYS A 294 -8.84 15.01 3.92
N ALA A 295 -9.38 15.39 2.78
CA ALA A 295 -8.82 16.39 1.91
C ALA A 295 -9.89 17.39 1.44
N GLY A 296 -9.47 18.62 1.20
CA GLY A 296 -10.31 19.65 0.60
C GLY A 296 -9.50 20.60 -0.26
N LEU A 297 -10.20 21.38 -1.07
CA LEU A 297 -9.66 22.36 -2.00
C LEU A 297 -9.77 23.76 -1.40
N TRP A 298 -8.63 24.45 -1.36
CA TRP A 298 -8.52 25.85 -1.03
C TRP A 298 -8.07 26.64 -2.26
N VAL A 299 -8.62 27.84 -2.42
CA VAL A 299 -8.24 28.79 -3.48
C VAL A 299 -7.72 30.08 -2.87
N HIS A 300 -6.66 30.62 -3.45
CA HIS A 300 -6.15 31.95 -3.14
C HIS A 300 -6.81 32.95 -4.07
N VAL A 301 -7.22 34.10 -3.54
CA VAL A 301 -7.81 35.19 -4.35
C VAL A 301 -7.01 36.48 -4.27
N ASP A 302 -7.02 37.25 -5.36
CA ASP A 302 -6.46 38.62 -5.39
C ASP A 302 -7.43 39.67 -4.83
N GLU A 303 -7.02 40.93 -4.84
CA GLU A 303 -7.85 42.07 -4.39
C GLU A 303 -9.12 42.26 -5.24
N ALA A 304 -9.13 41.79 -6.48
CA ALA A 304 -10.28 41.80 -7.37
C ALA A 304 -11.15 40.54 -7.21
N ASN A 305 -10.85 39.70 -6.21
CA ASN A 305 -11.54 38.46 -5.88
C ASN A 305 -11.48 37.42 -7.02
N ASN A 306 -10.42 37.45 -7.84
CA ASN A 306 -10.15 36.41 -8.83
C ASN A 306 -9.27 35.32 -8.21
N ILE A 307 -9.52 34.07 -8.58
CA ILE A 307 -8.69 32.94 -8.15
C ILE A 307 -7.30 33.04 -8.80
N THR A 308 -6.24 33.12 -7.99
CA THR A 308 -4.84 33.18 -8.46
C THR A 308 -4.04 31.92 -8.18
N ASP A 309 -4.46 31.10 -7.21
CA ASP A 309 -3.79 29.84 -6.87
C ASP A 309 -4.76 28.86 -6.21
N ARG A 310 -4.38 27.58 -6.15
CA ARG A 310 -5.19 26.46 -5.65
C ARG A 310 -4.32 25.44 -4.96
N MET A 311 -4.80 24.90 -3.86
CA MET A 311 -4.13 23.81 -3.14
C MET A 311 -5.11 22.79 -2.60
N ALA A 312 -4.66 21.54 -2.58
CA ALA A 312 -5.30 20.49 -1.80
C ALA A 312 -4.72 20.52 -0.38
N VAL A 313 -5.57 20.55 0.63
CA VAL A 313 -5.17 20.46 2.04
C VAL A 313 -5.62 19.11 2.55
N LYS A 314 -4.66 18.22 2.80
CA LYS A 314 -4.89 16.93 3.46
C LYS A 314 -4.73 17.10 4.96
N GLU A 315 -5.69 16.65 5.75
CA GLU A 315 -5.60 16.56 7.21
C GLU A 315 -5.60 15.10 7.66
N ALA A 316 -4.55 14.70 8.36
CA ALA A 316 -4.41 13.38 8.94
C ALA A 316 -4.60 13.41 10.46
N ARG A 317 -5.31 12.42 11.00
CA ARG A 317 -5.56 12.27 12.43
C ARG A 317 -5.19 10.86 12.91
N PRO A 318 -3.89 10.60 13.12
CA PRO A 318 -3.44 9.32 13.62
C PRO A 318 -4.09 8.99 14.98
N SER A 319 -4.30 7.71 15.23
CA SER A 319 -4.72 7.23 16.53
C SER A 319 -3.69 7.58 17.61
N ASN A 320 -4.12 7.51 18.87
CA ASN A 320 -3.22 7.77 20.00
C ASN A 320 -1.99 6.85 20.02
N SER A 321 -2.14 5.62 19.54
CA SER A 321 -1.06 4.64 19.41
C SER A 321 -0.10 5.05 18.30
N GLU A 322 -0.61 5.27 17.08
CA GLU A 322 0.22 5.64 15.92
C GLU A 322 0.98 6.95 16.19
N TRP A 323 0.33 7.96 16.79
CA TRP A 323 0.96 9.23 17.12
C TRP A 323 2.15 9.09 18.09
N ARG A 324 2.12 8.10 18.98
CA ARG A 324 3.17 7.87 19.99
C ARG A 324 4.21 6.85 19.54
N ASP A 325 3.95 6.15 18.45
CA ASP A 325 4.80 5.10 17.94
C ASP A 325 5.91 5.70 17.05
N PRO A 326 7.20 5.56 17.43
CA PRO A 326 8.33 6.04 16.63
C PRO A 326 8.33 5.57 15.17
N MET A 327 7.69 4.44 14.85
CA MET A 327 7.63 3.92 13.48
C MET A 327 6.97 4.91 12.51
N HIS A 328 6.01 5.71 12.97
CA HIS A 328 5.29 6.71 12.17
C HIS A 328 6.00 8.07 12.13
N TRP A 329 7.23 8.17 12.65
CA TRP A 329 7.99 9.43 12.71
C TRP A 329 9.35 9.25 12.06
N ARG A 330 9.80 10.28 11.35
CA ARG A 330 11.17 10.38 10.85
C ARG A 330 11.67 11.79 11.05
N ASP A 331 12.87 11.91 11.61
CA ASP A 331 13.55 13.21 11.77
C ASP A 331 12.65 14.28 12.40
N ARG A 332 11.89 13.87 13.43
CA ARG A 332 10.99 14.72 14.22
C ARG A 332 9.75 15.26 13.51
N VAL A 333 9.33 14.65 12.41
CA VAL A 333 8.02 14.88 11.78
C VAL A 333 7.34 13.54 11.47
N PRO A 334 6.01 13.51 11.27
CA PRO A 334 5.33 12.33 10.76
C PRO A 334 5.97 11.81 9.47
N LEU A 335 6.02 10.49 9.31
CA LEU A 335 6.69 9.79 8.20
C LEU A 335 6.21 10.30 6.83
N GLU A 336 4.90 10.43 6.64
CA GLU A 336 4.29 10.95 5.40
C GLU A 336 4.82 12.34 5.04
N ILE A 337 4.88 13.27 6.02
CA ILE A 337 5.45 14.61 5.82
C ILE A 337 6.93 14.51 5.40
N ARG A 338 7.70 13.62 6.04
CA ARG A 338 9.11 13.46 5.69
C ARG A 338 9.29 12.93 4.28
N ILE A 339 8.45 12.00 3.82
CA ILE A 339 8.50 11.48 2.45
C ILE A 339 8.27 12.60 1.43
N HIS A 340 7.23 13.42 1.61
CA HIS A 340 6.99 14.60 0.78
C HIS A 340 8.21 15.55 0.74
N GLN A 341 8.76 15.89 1.91
CA GLN A 341 9.95 16.75 1.98
C GLN A 341 11.17 16.17 1.26
N ARG A 342 11.37 14.85 1.33
CA ARG A 342 12.48 14.18 0.64
C ARG A 342 12.31 14.26 -0.87
N LEU A 343 11.12 13.97 -1.39
CA LEU A 343 10.84 13.98 -2.82
C LEU A 343 11.03 15.39 -3.41
N ASP A 344 10.47 16.41 -2.77
CA ASP A 344 10.51 17.76 -3.33
C ASP A 344 11.83 18.49 -3.13
N ARG A 345 12.60 18.20 -2.07
CA ARG A 345 14.00 18.68 -1.99
C ARG A 345 14.87 18.16 -3.13
N ASN A 346 14.48 17.03 -3.73
CA ASN A 346 15.20 16.39 -4.83
C ASN A 346 14.58 16.70 -6.19
N ARG A 347 13.43 17.38 -6.23
CA ARG A 347 12.76 17.79 -7.47
C ARG A 347 13.59 18.89 -8.15
N PRO A 348 14.01 18.71 -9.41
CA PRO A 348 14.78 19.72 -10.11
C PRO A 348 13.90 20.93 -10.48
N PRO A 349 14.48 22.14 -10.60
CA PRO A 349 13.76 23.33 -11.04
C PRO A 349 13.11 23.10 -12.42
N GLY A 350 11.82 23.46 -12.55
CA GLY A 350 11.06 23.25 -13.79
C GLY A 350 10.48 21.86 -13.98
N GLY A 351 10.63 20.98 -12.99
CA GLY A 351 10.20 19.57 -13.10
C GLY A 351 11.28 18.71 -13.73
N GLY A 352 11.36 17.46 -13.28
CA GLY A 352 12.27 16.46 -13.81
C GLY A 352 11.48 15.27 -14.32
N ARG A 353 12.05 14.52 -15.26
CA ARG A 353 11.44 13.26 -15.74
C ARG A 353 11.06 12.40 -14.53
N GLY A 354 9.79 12.01 -14.44
CA GLY A 354 9.23 11.19 -13.37
C GLY A 354 8.83 11.95 -12.11
N HIS A 355 9.45 13.09 -11.81
CA HIS A 355 8.97 13.96 -10.73
C HIS A 355 7.63 14.60 -11.09
N ASP A 356 7.41 14.93 -12.35
CA ASP A 356 6.11 15.39 -12.86
C ASP A 356 4.98 14.37 -12.63
N SER A 357 5.32 13.09 -12.47
CA SER A 357 4.39 12.02 -12.09
C SER A 357 4.24 11.81 -10.58
N LEU A 358 4.78 12.70 -9.72
CA LEU A 358 4.66 12.63 -8.26
C LEU A 358 4.03 13.91 -7.72
N ILE A 359 3.12 13.77 -6.74
CA ILE A 359 2.44 14.92 -6.15
C ILE A 359 3.44 15.93 -5.56
N GLU A 360 3.19 17.20 -5.87
CA GLU A 360 4.00 18.31 -5.39
C GLU A 360 3.49 18.76 -4.02
N HIS A 361 4.39 18.78 -3.04
CA HIS A 361 4.20 19.24 -1.69
C HIS A 361 4.67 20.69 -1.54
N ARG A 362 3.77 21.52 -1.03
CA ARG A 362 3.99 22.93 -0.81
C ARG A 362 4.59 23.17 0.57
N ASP A 363 3.91 22.71 1.62
CA ASP A 363 4.33 22.84 3.02
C ASP A 363 3.47 21.92 3.91
N TYR A 364 3.63 21.99 5.23
CA TYR A 364 2.87 21.23 6.21
C TYR A 364 2.60 22.02 7.51
N ARG A 365 1.62 21.57 8.29
CA ARG A 365 1.32 22.10 9.63
C ARG A 365 1.19 20.97 10.63
N LEU A 366 2.03 20.99 11.65
CA LEU A 366 1.99 20.03 12.75
C LEU A 366 1.29 20.62 13.98
N MET A 367 0.20 20.00 14.45
CA MET A 367 -0.58 20.44 15.61
C MET A 367 -0.42 19.42 16.74
N MET A 368 0.67 19.58 17.50
CA MET A 368 1.17 18.57 18.44
C MET A 368 0.21 18.25 19.60
N LYS A 369 -0.46 19.25 20.19
CA LYS A 369 -1.43 19.05 21.29
C LYS A 369 -2.70 18.39 20.76
N GLN A 370 -3.13 18.73 19.56
CA GLN A 370 -4.27 18.13 18.89
C GLN A 370 -3.98 16.75 18.29
N ARG A 371 -2.70 16.38 18.10
CA ARG A 371 -2.23 15.11 17.54
C ARG A 371 -2.76 14.87 16.12
N ARG A 372 -2.61 15.90 15.30
CA ARG A 372 -2.96 15.87 13.89
C ARG A 372 -1.98 16.73 13.10
N PHE A 373 -1.97 16.55 11.79
CA PHE A 373 -1.19 17.39 10.90
C PHE A 373 -1.95 17.67 9.62
N ARG A 374 -1.57 18.76 8.96
CA ARG A 374 -1.97 19.07 7.59
C ARG A 374 -0.78 19.02 6.65
N ILE A 375 -1.04 18.58 5.44
CA ILE A 375 -0.12 18.61 4.31
C ILE A 375 -0.77 19.46 3.22
N TYR A 376 -0.03 20.43 2.70
CA TYR A 376 -0.46 21.30 1.62
C TYR A 376 0.15 20.80 0.33
N LEU A 377 -0.71 20.42 -0.61
CA LEU A 377 -0.35 19.76 -1.85
C LEU A 377 -0.84 20.58 -3.03
N LYS A 378 -0.18 20.44 -4.17
CA LYS A 378 -0.72 20.95 -5.44
C LYS A 378 -2.05 20.29 -5.74
N TYR A 379 -3.01 21.10 -6.18
CA TYR A 379 -4.30 20.62 -6.65
C TYR A 379 -4.21 20.21 -8.12
N TYR A 380 -4.84 19.08 -8.47
CA TYR A 380 -4.92 18.54 -9.81
C TYR A 380 -6.39 18.50 -10.25
N GLU A 381 -6.70 19.23 -11.31
CA GLU A 381 -8.09 19.53 -11.71
C GLU A 381 -8.86 18.32 -12.22
N GLY A 382 -8.15 17.35 -12.82
CA GLY A 382 -8.77 16.18 -13.42
C GLY A 382 -9.25 15.13 -12.43
N GLY A 383 -9.15 15.40 -11.12
CA GLY A 383 -9.53 14.47 -10.07
C GLY A 383 -8.62 13.25 -10.02
N ASP A 384 -9.09 12.19 -9.36
CA ASP A 384 -8.42 10.90 -9.32
C ASP A 384 -8.87 9.97 -10.46
N LEU A 385 -8.04 8.98 -10.77
CA LEU A 385 -8.22 8.04 -11.87
C LEU A 385 -9.42 7.10 -11.65
N ASP A 386 -9.80 6.79 -10.40
CA ASP A 386 -10.99 5.98 -10.13
C ASP A 386 -12.22 6.74 -10.64
N THR A 387 -12.40 7.98 -10.16
CA THR A 387 -13.50 8.87 -10.55
C THR A 387 -13.49 9.18 -12.05
N ALA A 388 -12.32 9.51 -12.63
CA ALA A 388 -12.22 9.87 -14.04
C ALA A 388 -12.63 8.73 -15.00
N CYS A 389 -12.45 7.48 -14.58
CA CYS A 389 -12.82 6.32 -15.37
C CYS A 389 -14.25 5.82 -15.12
N GLU A 390 -14.97 6.31 -14.10
CA GLU A 390 -16.32 5.82 -13.73
C GLU A 390 -17.30 5.84 -14.90
N ASP A 391 -17.35 6.94 -15.67
CA ASP A 391 -18.26 7.10 -16.81
C ASP A 391 -17.95 6.13 -17.98
N ASN A 392 -16.72 5.58 -18.02
CA ASN A 392 -16.24 4.71 -19.10
C ASN A 392 -16.23 3.25 -18.75
N PHE A 393 -16.29 2.95 -17.46
CA PHE A 393 -16.52 1.61 -16.98
C PHE A 393 -17.98 1.26 -17.24
N PHE A 394 -18.25 0.86 -18.49
CA PHE A 394 -19.56 0.40 -18.98
C PHE A 394 -20.22 -0.56 -17.98
N LEU A 395 -19.42 -1.43 -17.35
CA LEU A 395 -19.87 -2.42 -16.36
C LEU A 395 -20.28 -1.84 -15.01
N ARG A 396 -19.74 -0.67 -14.62
CA ARG A 396 -20.19 0.06 -13.43
C ARG A 396 -21.54 0.75 -13.68
N SER A 397 -21.76 1.24 -14.89
CA SER A 397 -22.98 2.00 -15.24
C SER A 397 -24.26 1.14 -15.30
N GLN A 398 -24.14 -0.18 -15.51
CA GLN A 398 -25.30 -1.06 -15.72
C GLN A 398 -25.87 -1.72 -14.46
N ASP A 399 -25.20 -1.64 -13.30
CA ASP A 399 -25.76 -2.22 -12.07
C ASP A 399 -25.54 -1.33 -10.82
N PRO A 400 -26.49 -0.41 -10.54
CA PRO A 400 -26.48 0.41 -9.32
C PRO A 400 -26.71 -0.41 -8.03
N HIS A 401 -27.11 -1.68 -8.14
CA HIS A 401 -27.48 -2.53 -6.99
C HIS A 401 -26.38 -3.51 -6.56
N PHE A 402 -25.27 -3.58 -7.30
CA PHE A 402 -24.17 -4.50 -6.97
C PHE A 402 -23.41 -4.11 -5.68
N HIS A 403 -23.59 -2.89 -5.17
CA HIS A 403 -22.91 -2.41 -3.97
C HIS A 403 -23.45 -2.93 -2.62
N MET A 404 -24.56 -3.70 -2.56
CA MET A 404 -25.22 -3.92 -1.26
C MET A 404 -25.87 -5.28 -0.96
N TYR A 405 -25.56 -6.36 -1.69
CA TYR A 405 -26.11 -7.68 -1.36
C TYR A 405 -25.05 -8.74 -1.06
N PRO A 406 -24.67 -8.93 0.21
CA PRO A 406 -24.02 -10.17 0.64
C PRO A 406 -25.07 -11.27 0.66
N GLY A 407 -25.31 -11.93 -0.48
CA GLY A 407 -26.16 -13.13 -0.50
C GLY A 407 -26.96 -13.44 -1.76
N LEU A 408 -26.77 -12.75 -2.90
CA LEU A 408 -27.44 -13.11 -4.15
C LEU A 408 -26.44 -13.64 -5.19
N ASN A 409 -26.72 -14.87 -5.63
CA ASN A 409 -25.91 -15.76 -6.46
C ASN A 409 -25.97 -15.43 -7.97
N ASN A 410 -26.18 -14.17 -8.37
CA ASN A 410 -26.20 -13.82 -9.79
C ASN A 410 -24.84 -13.28 -10.23
N PHE A 411 -23.89 -14.19 -10.35
CA PHE A 411 -22.82 -14.09 -11.35
C PHE A 411 -23.41 -14.43 -12.71
N ASP A 412 -24.42 -13.66 -13.15
CA ASP A 412 -24.62 -13.57 -14.58
C ASP A 412 -23.32 -12.94 -15.07
N LEU A 413 -22.41 -13.79 -15.57
CA LEU A 413 -21.22 -13.41 -16.32
C LEU A 413 -21.66 -12.21 -17.13
N VAL A 414 -20.95 -11.09 -17.05
CA VAL A 414 -21.22 -9.94 -17.90
C VAL A 414 -21.27 -10.48 -19.34
N GLN A 415 -22.49 -10.72 -19.82
CA GLN A 415 -22.67 -11.24 -21.15
C GLN A 415 -22.41 -10.02 -22.00
N LEU A 416 -21.39 -10.12 -22.86
CA LEU A 416 -21.27 -9.19 -23.95
C LEU A 416 -22.67 -9.05 -24.58
N PRO A 417 -23.10 -7.83 -24.93
CA PRO A 417 -24.39 -7.60 -25.57
C PRO A 417 -24.71 -8.72 -26.58
N GLU A 418 -25.91 -9.31 -26.50
CA GLU A 418 -26.29 -10.46 -27.34
C GLU A 418 -26.16 -10.15 -28.85
N ASP A 419 -26.17 -8.86 -29.21
CA ASP A 419 -25.97 -8.36 -30.57
C ASP A 419 -24.50 -8.37 -31.03
N GLY A 420 -23.57 -8.78 -30.18
CA GLY A 420 -22.14 -8.85 -30.46
C GLY A 420 -21.42 -7.49 -30.41
N THR A 421 -22.07 -6.44 -29.90
CA THR A 421 -21.41 -5.14 -29.76
C THR A 421 -20.30 -5.21 -28.70
N VAL A 422 -19.10 -4.78 -29.10
CA VAL A 422 -17.96 -4.71 -28.20
C VAL A 422 -18.16 -3.51 -27.28
N PRO A 423 -18.11 -3.67 -25.94
CA PRO A 423 -18.27 -2.56 -25.03
C PRO A 423 -17.16 -1.52 -25.29
N PRO A 424 -17.44 -0.22 -25.12
CA PRO A 424 -16.39 0.78 -25.18
C PRO A 424 -15.34 0.44 -24.09
N ILE A 425 -14.10 0.22 -24.53
CA ILE A 425 -12.94 0.00 -23.66
C ILE A 425 -12.03 1.22 -23.72
N LEU A 426 -11.23 1.40 -22.68
CA LEU A 426 -10.18 2.42 -22.67
C LEU A 426 -9.17 2.16 -23.80
N SER A 427 -8.68 3.22 -24.42
CA SER A 427 -7.66 3.09 -25.46
C SER A 427 -6.38 2.46 -24.89
N GLU A 428 -5.76 1.53 -25.60
CA GLU A 428 -4.51 0.90 -25.17
C GLU A 428 -3.39 1.92 -24.94
N GLY A 429 -3.27 2.93 -25.82
CA GLY A 429 -2.28 4.01 -25.68
C GLY A 429 -2.41 4.80 -24.38
N PHE A 430 -3.63 5.06 -23.91
CA PHE A 430 -3.87 5.70 -22.61
C PHE A 430 -3.46 4.81 -21.43
N ILE A 431 -3.70 3.50 -21.53
CA ILE A 431 -3.28 2.54 -20.49
C ILE A 431 -1.74 2.49 -20.42
N TRP A 432 -1.06 2.41 -21.57
CA TRP A 432 0.40 2.49 -21.63
C TRP A 432 0.94 3.82 -21.10
N TRP A 433 0.24 4.92 -21.34
CA TRP A 433 0.60 6.25 -20.80
C TRP A 433 0.55 6.26 -19.27
N ILE A 434 -0.53 5.77 -18.66
CA ILE A 434 -0.63 5.60 -17.20
C ILE A 434 0.49 4.69 -16.69
N PHE A 435 0.72 3.55 -17.35
CA PHE A 435 1.74 2.60 -16.94
C PHE A 435 3.13 3.24 -16.92
N ARG A 436 3.49 3.96 -17.98
CA ARG A 436 4.75 4.71 -18.09
C ARG A 436 4.90 5.74 -16.97
N SER A 437 3.85 6.53 -16.72
CA SER A 437 3.90 7.57 -15.68
C SER A 437 4.11 6.98 -14.28
N LEU A 438 3.45 5.87 -13.96
CA LEU A 438 3.61 5.19 -12.67
C LEU A 438 4.99 4.52 -12.52
N VAL A 439 5.50 3.89 -13.59
CA VAL A 439 6.86 3.32 -13.58
C VAL A 439 7.89 4.44 -13.35
N ASN A 440 7.77 5.57 -14.03
CA ASN A 440 8.65 6.72 -13.82
C ASN A 440 8.54 7.29 -12.40
N ALA A 441 7.32 7.39 -11.85
CA ALA A 441 7.09 7.83 -10.48
C ALA A 441 7.81 6.90 -9.47
N CYS A 442 7.62 5.59 -9.60
CA CYS A 442 8.26 4.61 -8.72
C CYS A 442 9.79 4.54 -8.90
N GLN A 443 10.33 4.78 -10.10
CA GLN A 443 11.78 4.92 -10.24
C GLN A 443 12.31 6.08 -9.40
N VAL A 444 11.62 7.23 -9.37
CA VAL A 444 11.99 8.34 -8.49
C VAL A 444 11.85 7.96 -7.01
N LEU A 445 10.81 7.23 -6.61
CA LEU A 445 10.65 6.76 -5.22
C LEU A 445 11.81 5.85 -4.79
N HIS A 446 12.23 4.91 -5.64
CA HIS A 446 13.24 3.90 -5.31
C HIS A 446 14.68 4.37 -5.50
N SER A 447 14.93 5.27 -6.46
CA SER A 447 16.28 5.70 -6.85
C SER A 447 16.54 7.19 -6.71
N GLY A 448 15.53 8.00 -6.36
CA GLY A 448 15.63 9.46 -6.24
C GLY A 448 15.68 10.18 -7.59
N GLN A 449 15.61 9.43 -8.69
CA GLN A 449 15.62 9.90 -10.08
C GLN A 449 15.16 8.78 -11.01
N VAL A 450 14.75 9.13 -12.24
CA VAL A 450 14.49 8.15 -13.30
C VAL A 450 15.82 7.56 -13.79
N LEU A 451 15.93 6.23 -13.74
CA LEU A 451 17.15 5.49 -14.05
C LEU A 451 17.34 5.44 -15.57
N ASN A 452 18.18 6.32 -16.11
CA ASN A 452 18.55 6.26 -17.52
C ASN A 452 19.97 5.74 -17.75
N VAL A 453 20.94 6.02 -16.86
CA VAL A 453 22.32 5.52 -16.96
C VAL A 453 23.04 5.55 -15.59
N ASP A 454 22.78 6.55 -14.73
CA ASP A 454 23.65 6.90 -13.59
C ASP A 454 23.34 6.21 -12.25
N GLY A 455 22.56 5.13 -12.27
CA GLY A 455 22.17 4.40 -11.05
C GLY A 455 21.34 5.25 -10.07
N SER A 456 21.18 4.77 -8.83
CA SER A 456 20.46 5.52 -7.79
C SER A 456 21.23 6.76 -7.37
N LYS A 457 20.50 7.83 -7.02
CA LYS A 457 21.10 9.04 -6.45
C LYS A 457 21.87 8.69 -5.16
N PRO A 458 23.11 9.19 -4.97
CA PRO A 458 23.84 8.98 -3.73
C PRO A 458 23.02 9.40 -2.51
N ASP A 459 23.14 8.65 -1.41
CA ASP A 459 22.42 8.88 -0.15
C ASP A 459 20.88 8.78 -0.25
N TRP A 460 20.35 8.30 -1.38
CA TRP A 460 18.93 8.03 -1.50
C TRP A 460 18.56 6.73 -0.76
N GLN A 461 17.52 6.81 0.05
CA GLN A 461 16.91 5.65 0.67
C GLN A 461 15.65 5.30 -0.13
N PRO A 462 15.53 4.09 -0.67
CA PRO A 462 14.36 3.68 -1.43
C PRO A 462 13.08 3.84 -0.62
N ILE A 463 12.06 4.42 -1.25
CA ILE A 463 10.72 4.57 -0.70
C ILE A 463 9.81 3.56 -1.42
N THR A 464 9.17 2.68 -0.66
CA THR A 464 8.12 1.78 -1.17
C THR A 464 6.76 2.42 -0.89
N HIS A 465 5.90 2.54 -1.91
CA HIS A 465 4.66 3.33 -1.82
C HIS A 465 3.57 2.65 -0.98
N LEU A 466 3.42 1.33 -1.16
CA LEU A 466 2.50 0.46 -0.44
C LEU A 466 0.98 0.68 -0.63
N ASP A 467 0.53 1.80 -1.21
CA ASP A 467 -0.90 2.05 -1.51
C ASP A 467 -1.13 2.67 -2.91
N ILE A 468 -0.55 2.09 -3.96
CA ILE A 468 -0.81 2.48 -5.35
C ILE A 468 -2.15 1.90 -5.81
N ARG A 469 -3.11 2.77 -6.11
CA ARG A 469 -4.48 2.43 -6.52
C ARG A 469 -5.10 3.61 -7.29
N PRO A 470 -6.17 3.40 -8.08
CA PRO A 470 -6.73 4.46 -8.93
C PRO A 470 -7.11 5.74 -8.17
N SER A 471 -7.66 5.62 -6.96
CA SER A 471 -8.05 6.77 -6.13
C SER A 471 -6.86 7.60 -5.59
N ASN A 472 -5.63 7.08 -5.69
CA ASN A 472 -4.40 7.76 -5.28
C ASN A 472 -3.58 8.25 -6.49
N ILE A 473 -4.15 8.18 -7.69
CA ILE A 473 -3.54 8.62 -8.95
C ILE A 473 -4.36 9.79 -9.49
N PHE A 474 -3.80 10.99 -9.48
CA PHE A 474 -4.45 12.20 -9.93
C PHE A 474 -4.15 12.52 -11.40
N LEU A 475 -5.07 13.22 -12.05
CA LEU A 475 -4.95 13.63 -13.44
C LEU A 475 -4.88 15.16 -13.54
N GLN A 476 -3.92 15.66 -14.31
CA GLN A 476 -3.84 17.08 -14.68
C GLN A 476 -4.13 17.21 -16.18
N PRO A 477 -5.25 17.85 -16.56
CA PRO A 477 -5.50 18.23 -17.95
C PRO A 477 -4.30 18.97 -18.54
N ARG A 478 -3.93 18.61 -19.76
CA ARG A 478 -2.97 19.34 -20.57
C ARG A 478 -3.72 20.26 -21.54
N PRO A 479 -3.18 21.44 -21.86
CA PRO A 479 -3.75 22.27 -22.89
C PRO A 479 -3.80 21.52 -24.21
N HIS A 480 -4.82 21.81 -25.00
CA HIS A 480 -4.87 21.39 -26.40
C HIS A 480 -3.61 21.87 -27.13
N ARG A 481 -3.15 21.08 -28.09
CA ARG A 481 -2.09 21.50 -29.00
C ARG A 481 -2.60 22.59 -29.94
N ASP A 482 -1.68 23.26 -30.62
CA ASP A 482 -2.00 24.30 -31.60
C ASP A 482 -2.91 23.81 -32.74
N ASP A 483 -2.89 22.51 -33.04
CA ASP A 483 -3.76 21.85 -34.02
C ASP A 483 -5.14 21.43 -33.46
N GLY A 484 -5.43 21.79 -32.20
CA GLY A 484 -6.67 21.46 -31.50
C GLY A 484 -6.71 20.05 -30.90
N THR A 485 -5.69 19.21 -31.12
CA THR A 485 -5.66 17.86 -30.56
C THR A 485 -5.57 17.91 -29.04
N GLN A 486 -6.42 17.11 -28.37
CA GLN A 486 -6.32 16.91 -26.93
C GLN A 486 -4.98 16.22 -26.62
N GLN A 487 -4.53 16.18 -25.38
CA GLN A 487 -3.37 15.38 -25.01
C GLN A 487 -3.74 14.54 -23.81
N PHE A 488 -3.13 13.36 -23.65
CA PHE A 488 -3.30 12.59 -22.41
C PHE A 488 -2.95 13.46 -21.19
N PRO A 489 -3.63 13.36 -20.06
CA PRO A 489 -3.34 14.18 -18.89
C PRO A 489 -1.95 13.84 -18.33
N HIS A 490 -1.36 14.74 -17.54
CA HIS A 490 -0.29 14.29 -16.65
C HIS A 490 -0.89 13.39 -15.57
N VAL A 491 -0.25 12.25 -15.33
CA VAL A 491 -0.67 11.25 -14.35
C VAL A 491 0.23 11.38 -13.14
N VAL A 492 -0.36 11.57 -11.95
CA VAL A 492 0.37 11.94 -10.74
C VAL A 492 0.06 10.98 -9.60
N LEU A 493 1.06 10.25 -9.14
CA LEU A 493 0.97 9.39 -7.97
C LEU A 493 1.05 10.22 -6.67
N SER A 494 0.17 9.88 -5.72
CA SER A 494 -0.01 10.59 -4.46
C SER A 494 -0.34 9.62 -3.31
N ASP A 495 -0.53 10.19 -2.13
CA ASP A 495 -0.84 9.54 -0.85
C ASP A 495 0.26 8.63 -0.32
N TYR A 496 1.21 9.24 0.39
CA TYR A 496 2.32 8.54 1.04
C TYR A 496 2.00 8.12 2.48
N GLY A 497 0.71 8.02 2.85
CA GLY A 497 0.29 7.69 4.22
C GLY A 497 0.71 6.29 4.67
N MET A 498 0.82 5.37 3.73
CA MET A 498 1.30 3.98 3.94
C MET A 498 2.76 3.78 3.51
N ALA A 499 3.36 4.76 2.84
CA ALA A 499 4.68 4.60 2.25
C ALA A 499 5.76 4.50 3.33
N ILE A 500 6.81 3.73 3.05
CA ILE A 500 7.90 3.45 3.99
C ILE A 500 9.25 3.68 3.34
N TYR A 501 10.25 3.99 4.17
CA TYR A 501 11.65 3.89 3.81
C TYR A 501 12.50 3.53 5.04
N PRO A 502 13.70 2.92 4.86
CA PRO A 502 14.52 2.43 5.97
C PRO A 502 14.84 3.51 7.02
N LEU A 503 14.68 3.20 8.31
CA LEU A 503 15.01 4.11 9.42
C LEU A 503 16.48 4.51 9.43
N PHE A 504 17.38 3.58 9.09
CA PHE A 504 18.82 3.81 8.95
C PHE A 504 19.42 2.88 7.89
N GLU A 505 20.59 3.28 7.37
CA GLU A 505 21.33 2.51 6.36
C GLU A 505 21.69 1.11 6.90
N GLY A 506 21.36 0.06 6.14
CA GLY A 506 21.56 -1.33 6.55
C GLY A 506 20.53 -1.89 7.53
N SER A 507 19.51 -1.13 7.93
CA SER A 507 18.41 -1.67 8.73
C SER A 507 17.63 -2.73 7.92
N PRO A 508 17.38 -3.94 8.46
CA PRO A 508 16.60 -4.97 7.80
C PRO A 508 15.12 -4.61 7.89
N GLU A 509 14.67 -3.53 7.27
CA GLU A 509 13.30 -3.06 7.48
C GLU A 509 12.33 -3.69 6.50
N ASN A 510 11.98 -4.92 6.85
CA ASN A 510 10.66 -5.45 6.61
C ASN A 510 9.97 -5.80 7.93
N PRO A 511 9.76 -4.82 8.83
CA PRO A 511 9.14 -5.08 10.11
C PRO A 511 7.72 -5.60 9.86
N VAL A 512 7.37 -6.62 10.63
CA VAL A 512 6.10 -7.33 10.58
C VAL A 512 4.90 -6.39 10.73
N GLU A 513 5.13 -5.23 11.34
CA GLU A 513 4.21 -4.15 11.59
C GLU A 513 3.74 -3.43 10.30
N TYR A 514 4.51 -3.48 9.21
CA TYR A 514 4.07 -2.94 7.91
C TYR A 514 3.22 -3.94 7.11
N LEU A 515 3.12 -5.18 7.57
CA LEU A 515 2.35 -6.20 6.87
C LEU A 515 0.86 -6.11 7.15
N LEU A 516 0.07 -6.29 6.11
CA LEU A 516 -1.37 -6.33 6.18
C LEU A 516 -1.82 -7.64 6.82
N LYS A 517 -2.68 -7.52 7.84
CA LYS A 517 -3.32 -8.66 8.49
C LYS A 517 -4.56 -9.16 7.74
N ALA A 518 -5.12 -8.33 6.88
CA ALA A 518 -6.30 -8.66 6.09
C ALA A 518 -5.90 -9.09 4.68
N TYR A 519 -6.65 -10.04 4.13
CA TYR A 519 -6.50 -10.43 2.74
C TYR A 519 -7.08 -9.35 1.83
N ASP A 520 -6.26 -8.83 0.92
CA ASP A 520 -6.65 -7.90 -0.12
C ASP A 520 -5.69 -8.03 -1.31
N ALA A 521 -6.22 -8.36 -2.49
CA ALA A 521 -5.43 -8.73 -3.66
C ALA A 521 -4.93 -7.56 -4.50
N ARG A 522 -5.35 -6.35 -4.15
CA ARG A 522 -4.70 -5.14 -4.64
C ARG A 522 -3.25 -5.04 -4.16
N PHE A 523 -2.95 -5.62 -3.00
CA PHE A 523 -1.61 -5.66 -2.45
C PHE A 523 -0.86 -6.94 -2.83
N ALA A 524 0.45 -6.79 -2.99
CA ALA A 524 1.33 -7.89 -3.33
C ALA A 524 1.31 -8.98 -2.25
N PRO A 525 1.57 -10.25 -2.60
CA PRO A 525 1.64 -11.36 -1.65
C PRO A 525 2.55 -11.10 -0.45
N GLU A 526 3.73 -10.53 -0.68
CA GLU A 526 4.72 -10.23 0.36
C GLU A 526 4.31 -9.10 1.30
N HIS A 527 3.33 -8.27 0.90
CA HIS A 527 2.77 -7.22 1.75
C HIS A 527 1.81 -7.78 2.81
N ARG A 528 1.55 -9.09 2.79
CA ARG A 528 0.66 -9.75 3.72
C ARG A 528 1.41 -10.49 4.79
N TRP A 529 0.79 -10.53 5.96
CA TRP A 529 1.18 -11.42 7.02
C TRP A 529 0.76 -12.85 6.67
N ILE A 530 1.75 -13.72 6.40
CA ILE A 530 1.55 -15.16 6.23
C ILE A 530 2.14 -15.84 7.47
N ASP A 531 1.29 -16.50 8.26
CA ASP A 531 1.75 -17.27 9.42
C ASP A 531 2.78 -18.34 8.96
N ASP A 532 3.83 -18.50 9.75
CA ASP A 532 4.93 -19.47 9.53
C ASP A 532 5.92 -19.17 8.39
N GLU A 533 5.79 -18.05 7.67
CA GLU A 533 6.78 -17.59 6.67
C GLU A 533 7.53 -16.33 7.13
N ALA A 534 8.83 -16.26 6.80
CA ALA A 534 9.59 -15.05 7.02
C ALA A 534 9.10 -13.97 6.05
N PRO A 535 8.81 -12.73 6.52
CA PRO A 535 8.22 -11.71 5.68
C PRO A 535 9.19 -11.31 4.56
N ALA A 536 8.76 -11.47 3.31
CA ALA A 536 9.54 -11.08 2.14
C ALA A 536 9.61 -9.57 2.00
N LYS A 537 10.82 -9.04 1.76
CA LYS A 537 11.13 -7.60 1.80
C LYS A 537 10.18 -6.80 0.89
N LEU A 538 9.60 -5.73 1.43
CA LEU A 538 8.85 -4.75 0.65
C LEU A 538 9.80 -3.81 -0.08
N ASP A 539 9.80 -3.87 -1.41
CA ASP A 539 10.70 -3.11 -2.28
C ASP A 539 10.03 -2.70 -3.61
N ASP A 540 10.83 -2.37 -4.63
CA ASP A 540 10.32 -1.95 -5.93
C ASP A 540 9.43 -3.02 -6.59
N LYS A 541 9.65 -4.30 -6.30
CA LYS A 541 8.80 -5.39 -6.80
C LYS A 541 7.41 -5.38 -6.19
N THR A 542 7.28 -4.87 -4.96
CA THR A 542 5.99 -4.66 -4.31
C THR A 542 5.21 -3.56 -5.02
N ASP A 543 5.86 -2.46 -5.39
CA ASP A 543 5.21 -1.39 -6.15
C ASP A 543 4.89 -1.82 -7.59
N VAL A 544 5.74 -2.63 -8.24
CA VAL A 544 5.47 -3.22 -9.56
C VAL A 544 4.16 -4.02 -9.58
N TRP A 545 3.88 -4.79 -8.52
CA TRP A 545 2.61 -5.49 -8.39
C TRP A 545 1.44 -4.51 -8.37
N GLN A 546 1.52 -3.45 -7.54
CA GLN A 546 0.41 -2.53 -7.35
C GLN A 546 0.16 -1.66 -8.60
N ILE A 547 1.22 -1.26 -9.31
CA ILE A 547 1.10 -0.65 -10.64
C ILE A 547 0.32 -1.59 -11.57
N ALA A 548 0.69 -2.86 -11.62
CA ALA A 548 0.02 -3.83 -12.49
C ALA A 548 -1.42 -4.14 -12.05
N ALA A 549 -1.74 -4.05 -10.76
CA ALA A 549 -3.11 -4.16 -10.28
C ALA A 549 -3.98 -2.99 -10.78
N VAL A 550 -3.44 -1.77 -10.83
CA VAL A 550 -4.11 -0.62 -11.47
C VAL A 550 -4.33 -0.89 -12.95
N ILE A 551 -3.30 -1.31 -13.69
CA ILE A 551 -3.44 -1.57 -15.12
C ILE A 551 -4.43 -2.72 -15.40
N PHE A 552 -4.42 -3.75 -14.57
CA PHE A 552 -5.38 -4.85 -14.64
C PHE A 552 -6.82 -4.38 -14.45
N GLU A 553 -7.08 -3.46 -13.51
CA GLU A 553 -8.40 -2.85 -13.34
C GLU A 553 -8.84 -2.05 -14.57
N LEU A 554 -7.93 -1.28 -15.18
CA LEU A 554 -8.21 -0.51 -16.40
C LEU A 554 -8.50 -1.45 -17.59
N MET A 555 -7.70 -2.50 -17.75
CA MET A 555 -7.93 -3.51 -18.81
C MET A 555 -9.24 -4.27 -18.59
N GLY A 556 -9.59 -4.54 -17.33
CA GLY A 556 -10.87 -5.11 -16.92
C GLY A 556 -12.06 -4.19 -17.15
N ASN A 557 -11.85 -2.96 -17.62
CA ASN A 557 -12.87 -1.94 -17.82
C ASN A 557 -13.69 -1.69 -16.54
N GLY A 558 -13.00 -1.68 -15.38
CA GLY A 558 -13.60 -1.41 -14.08
C GLY A 558 -14.50 -2.52 -13.55
N HIS A 559 -14.39 -3.74 -14.08
CA HIS A 559 -15.13 -4.90 -13.58
C HIS A 559 -14.94 -5.06 -12.05
N PRO A 560 -16.00 -5.36 -11.27
CA PRO A 560 -15.90 -5.42 -9.80
C PRO A 560 -14.81 -6.36 -9.29
N GLU A 561 -14.64 -7.54 -9.92
CA GLU A 561 -13.58 -8.47 -9.54
C GLU A 561 -12.17 -7.93 -9.82
N THR A 562 -11.98 -7.06 -10.82
CA THR A 562 -10.66 -6.50 -11.10
C THR A 562 -10.28 -5.39 -10.11
N ARG A 563 -11.27 -4.75 -9.46
CA ARG A 563 -11.06 -3.75 -8.40
C ARG A 563 -10.53 -4.37 -7.10
N ASP A 564 -10.86 -5.63 -6.84
CA ASP A 564 -10.33 -6.37 -5.69
C ASP A 564 -8.89 -6.89 -5.93
N GLY A 565 -8.30 -6.60 -7.10
CA GLY A 565 -7.01 -7.13 -7.57
C GLY A 565 -7.17 -8.40 -8.42
N PRO A 566 -6.07 -9.07 -8.82
CA PRO A 566 -6.14 -10.30 -9.61
C PRO A 566 -6.57 -11.48 -8.72
N VAL A 567 -7.83 -11.52 -8.31
CA VAL A 567 -8.43 -12.64 -7.58
C VAL A 567 -9.35 -13.46 -8.45
N VAL A 568 -9.27 -14.77 -8.30
CA VAL A 568 -10.30 -15.70 -8.79
C VAL A 568 -10.99 -16.30 -7.58
N MET A 569 -12.33 -16.27 -7.59
CA MET A 569 -13.12 -17.03 -6.63
C MET A 569 -13.15 -18.48 -7.08
N ASN A 570 -12.54 -19.39 -6.32
CA ASN A 570 -12.71 -20.82 -6.54
C ASN A 570 -13.93 -21.35 -5.77
N LEU A 571 -14.63 -22.29 -6.38
CA LEU A 571 -15.49 -23.23 -5.66
C LEU A 571 -14.60 -24.05 -4.72
N ASP A 572 -15.04 -24.28 -3.49
CA ASP A 572 -14.34 -25.20 -2.61
C ASP A 572 -14.38 -26.64 -3.15
N LEU A 573 -13.58 -27.51 -2.52
CA LEU A 573 -13.51 -28.94 -2.87
C LEU A 573 -14.86 -29.67 -2.73
N ASN A 574 -15.88 -29.06 -2.13
CA ASN A 574 -17.22 -29.61 -1.95
C ASN A 574 -18.23 -29.02 -2.95
N GLY A 575 -17.79 -28.21 -3.91
CA GLY A 575 -18.68 -27.51 -4.86
C GLY A 575 -19.55 -26.45 -4.19
N GLN A 576 -19.23 -26.03 -2.97
CA GLN A 576 -19.81 -24.85 -2.35
C GLN A 576 -18.92 -23.64 -2.63
N TRP A 577 -19.51 -22.48 -2.84
CA TRP A 577 -18.75 -21.24 -2.96
C TRP A 577 -18.16 -20.89 -1.58
N ALA A 578 -16.99 -21.41 -1.25
CA ALA A 578 -16.20 -20.80 -0.20
C ALA A 578 -15.59 -19.53 -0.78
N MET A 579 -15.76 -18.41 -0.08
CA MET A 579 -15.07 -17.15 -0.39
C MET A 579 -13.55 -17.24 -0.11
N SER A 580 -12.88 -18.32 -0.52
CA SER A 580 -11.44 -18.26 -0.70
C SER A 580 -11.19 -17.35 -1.89
N ARG A 581 -10.93 -16.07 -1.62
CA ARG A 581 -10.33 -15.17 -2.61
C ARG A 581 -8.93 -15.74 -2.87
N ILE A 582 -8.73 -16.31 -4.04
CA ILE A 582 -7.46 -16.92 -4.40
C ILE A 582 -6.73 -15.96 -5.35
N LEU A 583 -5.47 -15.66 -5.05
CA LEU A 583 -4.67 -14.82 -5.94
C LEU A 583 -4.42 -15.57 -7.25
N TRP A 584 -4.77 -14.96 -8.36
CA TRP A 584 -4.36 -15.37 -9.70
C TRP A 584 -3.04 -14.68 -10.04
N PRO A 585 -2.01 -15.38 -10.56
CA PRO A 585 -1.96 -16.79 -11.00
C PRO A 585 -1.49 -17.78 -9.91
N ALA A 586 -1.43 -17.35 -8.64
CA ALA A 586 -0.75 -18.12 -7.59
C ALA A 586 -1.25 -19.56 -7.44
N PHE A 587 -2.52 -19.84 -7.75
CA PHE A 587 -3.05 -21.19 -7.73
C PHE A 587 -3.53 -21.59 -9.13
N GLY A 588 -3.04 -22.73 -9.63
CA GLY A 588 -3.64 -23.37 -10.80
C GLY A 588 -5.06 -23.87 -10.50
N GLN A 589 -5.67 -24.60 -11.45
CA GLN A 589 -6.97 -25.29 -11.25
C GLN A 589 -6.99 -26.25 -10.03
N MET A 590 -5.84 -26.53 -9.42
CA MET A 590 -5.70 -27.28 -8.18
C MET A 590 -4.93 -26.41 -7.19
N ASN A 591 -5.40 -26.37 -5.94
CA ASN A 591 -4.97 -25.53 -4.81
C ASN A 591 -3.47 -25.65 -4.38
N VAL A 592 -2.54 -25.61 -5.32
CA VAL A 592 -1.08 -25.62 -5.09
C VAL A 592 -0.53 -24.29 -5.61
N PRO A 593 0.25 -23.56 -4.79
CA PRO A 593 1.05 -22.44 -5.26
C PRO A 593 1.92 -22.88 -6.43
N MET A 594 1.57 -22.51 -7.66
CA MET A 594 2.44 -22.80 -8.80
C MET A 594 3.39 -21.63 -8.98
N ALA A 595 4.46 -21.63 -8.17
CA ALA A 595 5.57 -20.71 -8.39
C ALA A 595 6.06 -20.84 -9.84
N GLY A 596 6.10 -19.73 -10.57
CA GLY A 596 6.69 -19.65 -11.91
C GLY A 596 5.77 -19.97 -13.09
N THR A 597 4.53 -20.44 -12.91
CA THR A 597 3.58 -20.54 -14.04
C THR A 597 2.69 -19.33 -14.09
N LEU A 598 2.84 -18.56 -15.15
CA LEU A 598 1.89 -17.53 -15.46
C LEU A 598 0.65 -18.22 -16.08
N ASN A 599 -0.53 -18.10 -15.46
CA ASN A 599 -1.77 -18.70 -15.98
C ASN A 599 -2.43 -17.77 -17.01
N ALA A 600 -3.04 -18.32 -18.06
CA ALA A 600 -3.77 -17.52 -19.05
C ALA A 600 -4.99 -16.81 -18.42
N TRP A 601 -5.25 -15.56 -18.76
CA TRP A 601 -6.42 -14.82 -18.25
C TRP A 601 -7.71 -15.58 -18.59
N PRO A 602 -8.60 -15.89 -17.62
CA PRO A 602 -9.85 -16.58 -17.92
C PRO A 602 -10.75 -15.70 -18.80
N VAL A 603 -10.94 -16.10 -20.05
CA VAL A 603 -11.69 -15.33 -21.07
C VAL A 603 -13.14 -15.09 -20.65
N ASP A 604 -13.72 -16.06 -19.96
CA ASP A 604 -15.07 -16.03 -19.41
C ASP A 604 -15.23 -15.04 -18.26
N ARG A 605 -14.17 -14.71 -17.53
CA ARG A 605 -14.21 -13.80 -16.37
C ARG A 605 -13.92 -12.36 -16.74
N TRP A 606 -12.90 -12.15 -17.56
CA TRP A 606 -12.42 -10.81 -17.92
C TRP A 606 -12.35 -10.66 -19.45
N PRO A 607 -13.49 -10.72 -20.15
CA PRO A 607 -13.50 -10.73 -21.62
C PRO A 607 -12.86 -9.48 -22.22
N THR A 608 -12.92 -8.34 -21.54
CA THR A 608 -12.34 -7.06 -21.97
C THR A 608 -10.82 -7.08 -22.04
N ILE A 609 -10.13 -7.88 -21.21
CA ILE A 609 -8.67 -8.03 -21.24
C ILE A 609 -8.21 -8.62 -22.58
N HIS A 610 -9.03 -9.48 -23.19
CA HIS A 610 -8.73 -10.13 -24.47
C HIS A 610 -9.04 -9.26 -25.69
N LEU A 611 -9.62 -8.07 -25.48
CA LEU A 611 -9.91 -7.13 -26.56
C LEU A 611 -8.70 -6.24 -26.91
N TYR A 612 -7.65 -6.24 -26.06
CA TYR A 612 -6.42 -5.51 -26.36
C TYR A 612 -5.61 -6.30 -27.41
N PRO A 613 -5.39 -5.72 -28.60
CA PRO A 613 -4.92 -6.44 -29.80
C PRO A 613 -3.48 -6.94 -29.70
N ASN A 614 -2.70 -6.41 -28.75
CA ASN A 614 -1.31 -6.80 -28.53
C ASN A 614 -1.20 -7.75 -27.34
N ASP A 615 -0.80 -9.00 -27.57
CA ASP A 615 -0.48 -9.97 -26.50
C ASP A 615 0.57 -9.43 -25.50
N ASN A 616 1.35 -8.41 -25.91
CA ASN A 616 2.39 -7.80 -25.09
C ASN A 616 1.87 -7.16 -23.80
N LEU A 617 0.73 -6.45 -23.82
CA LEU A 617 0.24 -5.76 -22.61
C LEU A 617 -0.31 -6.76 -21.58
N PRO A 618 -1.28 -7.64 -21.90
CA PRO A 618 -1.77 -8.65 -20.96
C PRO A 618 -0.66 -9.56 -20.43
N GLU A 619 0.31 -9.93 -21.28
CA GLU A 619 1.45 -10.75 -20.88
C GLU A 619 2.37 -10.02 -19.90
N LEU A 620 2.68 -8.76 -20.17
CA LEU A 620 3.53 -7.96 -19.30
C LEU A 620 2.88 -7.75 -17.92
N ILE A 621 1.60 -7.41 -17.90
CA ILE A 621 0.84 -7.23 -16.64
C ILE A 621 0.81 -8.53 -15.84
N ARG A 622 0.66 -9.67 -16.51
CA ARG A 622 0.73 -11.00 -15.88
C ARG A 622 2.09 -11.26 -15.24
N ARG A 623 3.19 -10.85 -15.87
CA ARG A 623 4.55 -10.95 -15.30
C ARG A 623 4.73 -10.04 -14.09
N CYS A 624 4.16 -8.84 -14.10
CA CYS A 624 4.17 -7.95 -12.94
C CYS A 624 3.34 -8.47 -11.76
N LEU A 625 2.26 -9.19 -12.05
CA LEU A 625 1.40 -9.87 -11.06
C LEU A 625 1.88 -11.29 -10.73
N ASN A 626 3.16 -11.59 -10.92
CA ASN A 626 3.72 -12.87 -10.51
C ASN A 626 3.77 -12.95 -8.97
N TRP A 627 3.32 -14.07 -8.41
CA TRP A 627 3.33 -14.28 -6.96
C TRP A 627 4.75 -14.14 -6.39
N ASP A 628 5.74 -14.77 -7.03
CA ASP A 628 7.14 -14.63 -6.64
C ASP A 628 7.67 -13.28 -7.10
N GLN A 629 7.97 -12.41 -6.14
CA GLN A 629 8.49 -11.07 -6.41
C GLN A 629 9.78 -11.07 -7.24
N ASN A 630 10.60 -12.12 -7.16
CA ASN A 630 11.84 -12.23 -7.92
C ASN A 630 11.61 -12.48 -9.41
N LEU A 631 10.42 -12.97 -9.78
CA LEU A 631 10.03 -13.21 -11.17
C LEU A 631 9.35 -12.00 -11.81
N ARG A 632 9.04 -10.95 -11.03
CA ARG A 632 8.50 -9.70 -11.56
C ARG A 632 9.61 -8.91 -12.25
N PRO A 633 9.33 -8.22 -13.37
CA PRO A 633 10.30 -7.31 -13.98
C PRO A 633 10.69 -6.19 -13.00
N SER A 634 11.90 -5.66 -13.12
CA SER A 634 12.34 -4.46 -12.42
C SER A 634 11.72 -3.22 -13.05
N LEU A 635 11.70 -2.10 -12.32
CA LEU A 635 11.26 -0.81 -12.87
C LEU A 635 12.08 -0.38 -14.10
N VAL A 636 13.37 -0.76 -14.18
CA VAL A 636 14.24 -0.46 -15.33
C VAL A 636 13.85 -1.33 -16.54
N GLU A 637 13.63 -2.63 -16.33
CA GLU A 637 13.16 -3.52 -17.40
C GLU A 637 11.81 -3.07 -17.93
N LEU A 638 10.89 -2.65 -17.05
CA LEU A 638 9.60 -2.10 -17.45
C LEU A 638 9.75 -0.85 -18.31
N GLU A 639 10.58 0.11 -17.90
CA GLU A 639 10.76 1.32 -18.71
C GLU A 639 11.37 1.02 -20.08
N ASN A 640 12.31 0.07 -20.17
CA ASN A 640 12.86 -0.34 -21.46
C ASN A 640 11.80 -0.97 -22.37
N ILE A 641 10.92 -1.81 -21.82
CA ILE A 641 9.82 -2.43 -22.57
C ILE A 641 8.83 -1.35 -23.02
N ILE A 642 8.42 -0.48 -22.11
CA ILE A 642 7.47 0.62 -22.38
C ILE A 642 8.04 1.57 -23.44
N ALA A 643 9.30 1.97 -23.32
CA ALA A 643 9.97 2.81 -24.32
C ALA A 643 9.99 2.15 -25.71
N GLY A 644 10.22 0.83 -25.77
CA GLY A 644 10.12 0.06 -27.02
C GLY A 644 8.72 0.07 -27.63
N VAL A 645 7.67 0.00 -26.79
CA VAL A 645 6.28 0.09 -27.22
C VAL A 645 5.97 1.48 -27.78
N PHE A 646 6.34 2.57 -27.08
CA PHE A 646 6.14 3.94 -27.58
C PHE A 646 6.95 4.25 -28.84
N LEU A 647 8.12 3.61 -29.03
CA LEU A 647 8.88 3.71 -30.27
C LEU A 647 8.18 3.00 -31.44
N ALA A 648 7.50 1.87 -31.17
CA ALA A 648 6.71 1.14 -32.16
C ALA A 648 5.37 1.85 -32.47
N HIS A 649 4.87 2.64 -31.52
CA HIS A 649 3.62 3.39 -31.58
C HIS A 649 3.84 4.90 -31.38
N PRO A 650 4.59 5.58 -32.26
CA PRO A 650 4.87 7.01 -32.13
C PRO A 650 3.59 7.87 -32.22
N GLU A 651 2.51 7.32 -32.76
CA GLU A 651 1.18 7.93 -32.69
C GLU A 651 0.74 8.12 -31.24
N TRP A 652 1.07 7.26 -30.27
CA TRP A 652 0.63 7.43 -28.87
C TRP A 652 1.33 8.57 -28.12
N GLU A 653 2.54 8.97 -28.53
CA GLU A 653 3.17 10.22 -28.06
C GLU A 653 2.40 11.45 -28.57
N ASN A 654 1.76 11.30 -29.73
CA ASN A 654 1.13 12.39 -30.47
C ASN A 654 -0.41 12.35 -30.45
N ASP A 655 -1.03 11.26 -30.00
CA ASP A 655 -2.44 11.03 -30.16
C ASP A 655 -3.18 11.72 -29.03
N GLY A 656 -3.92 12.74 -29.43
CA GLY A 656 -4.99 13.34 -28.69
C GLY A 656 -6.31 12.61 -28.81
N VAL A 657 -6.27 11.27 -28.88
CA VAL A 657 -7.52 10.50 -28.92
C VAL A 657 -8.35 10.92 -27.72
N VAL A 658 -9.60 11.30 -28.03
CA VAL A 658 -10.64 11.73 -27.09
C VAL A 658 -10.54 10.81 -25.90
N ILE A 659 -10.09 11.36 -24.77
CA ILE A 659 -10.07 10.61 -23.52
C ILE A 659 -11.55 10.28 -23.29
N PRO A 660 -11.93 9.01 -23.19
CA PRO A 660 -13.30 8.67 -22.84
C PRO A 660 -13.67 9.29 -21.48
N ALA A 661 -12.66 9.53 -20.62
CA ALA A 661 -12.81 10.22 -19.35
C ALA A 661 -13.29 11.65 -19.56
N ASN A 662 -14.44 11.93 -18.96
CA ASN A 662 -14.97 13.25 -18.74
C ASN A 662 -14.08 13.95 -17.69
N ILE A 663 -12.83 14.26 -18.06
CA ILE A 663 -11.91 15.05 -17.25
C ILE A 663 -12.42 16.49 -17.34
N GLY A 664 -13.55 16.76 -16.69
CA GLY A 664 -14.16 18.07 -16.65
C GLY A 664 -13.17 19.06 -16.06
N GLU A 665 -12.99 20.21 -16.73
CA GLU A 665 -12.37 21.36 -16.07
C GLU A 665 -13.24 21.72 -14.86
N ASP A 666 -12.61 21.90 -13.70
CA ASP A 666 -13.31 22.34 -12.50
C ASP A 666 -13.66 23.83 -12.62
N ASP A 667 -14.75 24.13 -13.34
CA ASP A 667 -15.19 25.50 -13.68
C ASP A 667 -15.34 26.39 -12.43
N ASP A 668 -15.77 25.81 -11.31
CA ASP A 668 -15.96 26.51 -10.03
C ASP A 668 -14.65 26.95 -9.36
N ALA A 669 -13.51 26.42 -9.82
CA ALA A 669 -12.18 26.67 -9.27
C ALA A 669 -11.18 27.11 -10.34
N ARG A 670 -11.63 27.70 -11.44
CA ARG A 670 -10.76 28.11 -12.55
C ARG A 670 -9.89 29.32 -12.17
N ILE A 671 -8.60 29.28 -12.51
CA ILE A 671 -7.71 30.44 -12.32
C ILE A 671 -8.18 31.61 -13.19
N ASN A 672 -8.09 32.83 -12.65
CA ASN A 672 -8.60 34.09 -13.19
C ASN A 672 -10.14 34.18 -13.30
N HIS A 673 -10.89 33.22 -12.76
CA HIS A 673 -12.33 33.37 -12.60
C HIS A 673 -12.68 34.09 -11.29
N PRO A 674 -13.77 34.89 -11.26
CA PRO A 674 -14.27 35.49 -10.04
C PRO A 674 -14.66 34.41 -9.03
N PHE A 675 -14.16 34.53 -7.79
CA PHE A 675 -14.61 33.69 -6.69
C PHE A 675 -16.00 34.14 -6.25
N ASN A 676 -17.04 33.46 -6.72
CA ASN A 676 -18.42 33.85 -6.42
C ASN A 676 -18.85 33.62 -4.96
N GLY A 677 -17.98 33.00 -4.16
CA GLY A 677 -18.26 32.63 -2.77
C GLY A 677 -19.43 31.64 -2.65
N ARG A 678 -19.52 30.96 -1.51
CA ARG A 678 -20.84 30.61 -1.00
C ARG A 678 -21.34 31.85 -0.29
N ALA A 679 -22.48 32.40 -0.70
CA ALA A 679 -23.20 33.36 0.15
C ALA A 679 -23.30 32.72 1.54
N GLN A 680 -22.56 33.26 2.51
CA GLN A 680 -22.59 32.78 3.88
C GLN A 680 -23.99 33.07 4.42
N HIS A 681 -24.87 32.07 4.36
CA HIS A 681 -26.18 32.06 5.00
C HIS A 681 -26.12 31.30 6.31
#